data_AF-A0A4S2IQW5-F1
#
_entry.id   AF-A0A4S2IQW5-F1
#
_cell.length_a   1.000
_cell.length_b   1.000
_cell.length_c   1.000
_cell.angle_alpha   90.00
_cell.angle_beta   90.00
_cell.angle_gamma   90.00
#
_symmetry.space_group_name_H-M   'P 1'
#
loop_
_entity.id
_entity.type
_entity.pdbx_description
1 polymer ?
#
loop_
_entity_poly.entity_id
_entity_poly.type
_entity_poly.pdbx_seq_one_letter_code
_entity_poly.pdbx_strand_id
1 'polypeptide(L)'
;MLATLLFVLWPGASKGSDASEDAKPRVPPAQQGASAAKALRALPAVNLSLVYAPTERQPMTRANLTVDSTGKASGTLSEPVVGKSTLAWSGDQLYLKGDSSFWAQQDPQFGHDLTSAGRWIKSEKRDGYYMLDSFAVNAGSLTPASLATLVRQVTSDPEAVREDDATFQGRKAVSYTSGGWTVVLAAESPYPVLAIGGDPSHDDPVKPAVWHPAGPSGPAMKPTDHRVNTVSADDLDLSSYLLLVPKPATTEQSNSVRTTTATAVATAVPPATSAEAVSKTMGPAFTITSDDPYLCTTNPCSYSIKVTNSGDQPGDATLYLNMPRVPTGPHPLGTLKPKQSKTVSGTRPNIAPPGKTVTFTNYAWVYSTAEYGGDPKVGSRLNARNLRPSDLSYGTPLQPTVAGLLDAMTKDRPTSDTEAGDKARDAIYAANSQGALPDLGQIVDSGRLNNPEDLRKILPTTDKVDNRRVLQQIAQLLQADPHAHVTWTAPPAAGDTAPPADYLYTTTEQDHQAKRAVKAETVRSPTELGSKARLGAAQLNGEQPDSGTARGQKVRSGYERVLRLDLEPFVGPLLDLVTTQDLEHSLSTGPQFQQLRDSLCEPDGGGPRVDRLVIVNGSGTHQWTDPSQLGASCGSGTSPTPSLPASAIPTPGMTPPPTGQPVNCGPNGWDKFLPNDPVNGKRAQGVTACLNKGYLALHKGTPARIEPPGYQWARTFATGKGLVKEKNINNCHLLGAQLGGSGTDLQNLSPCARGANFYQSGSTQGKLNMVAYETQVKKAIGDDQEVLYSVAPIYQESRTVPTGYRVWAYGTKSDGTAGVSINDTVPNTLTTGDNLGTQSDRRGPVPSGSTP
;
A
#
# COMPACT_ATOMS: atom_id res chain seq x y z
N MET A 1 7.06 57.02 18.41
CA MET A 1 6.55 56.76 17.04
C MET A 1 5.59 55.60 17.13
N LEU A 2 4.28 55.86 17.00
CA LEU A 2 3.24 54.83 17.01
C LEU A 2 3.34 53.99 15.73
N ALA A 3 3.52 52.68 15.88
CA ALA A 3 3.38 51.71 14.80
C ALA A 3 2.05 50.98 14.97
N THR A 4 1.17 51.16 13.99
CA THR A 4 -0.18 50.60 13.89
C THR A 4 -0.12 49.08 13.73
N LEU A 5 -0.56 48.33 14.74
CA LEU A 5 -0.85 46.89 14.61
C LEU A 5 -2.18 46.71 13.86
N LEU A 6 -2.12 46.21 12.62
CA LEU A 6 -3.27 45.59 11.97
C LEU A 6 -3.35 44.11 12.38
N PHE A 7 -4.24 43.80 13.33
CA PHE A 7 -4.73 42.44 13.55
C PHE A 7 -5.74 42.12 12.44
N VAL A 8 -5.37 41.24 11.50
CA VAL A 8 -6.32 40.61 10.58
C VAL A 8 -7.00 39.47 11.32
N LEU A 9 -8.12 39.77 11.99
CA LEU A 9 -9.03 38.77 12.54
C LEU A 9 -9.80 38.13 11.38
N TRP A 10 -9.79 36.79 11.32
CA TRP A 10 -10.73 36.04 10.49
C TRP A 10 -12.16 36.24 11.02
N PRO A 11 -13.12 36.75 10.22
CA PRO A 11 -14.49 36.91 10.69
C PRO A 11 -15.23 35.57 10.67
N GLY A 12 -15.83 35.20 11.81
CA GLY A 12 -16.86 34.18 11.87
C GLY A 12 -18.14 34.70 11.22
N ALA A 13 -18.64 33.98 10.21
CA ALA A 13 -19.84 34.38 9.47
C ALA A 13 -21.12 34.14 10.29
N SER A 14 -21.94 35.19 10.43
CA SER A 14 -23.30 35.10 10.95
C SER A 14 -24.25 34.52 9.90
N LYS A 15 -25.16 33.63 10.33
CA LYS A 15 -26.24 33.07 9.52
C LYS A 15 -27.23 34.17 9.10
N GLY A 16 -27.30 34.45 7.80
CA GLY A 16 -28.32 35.28 7.15
C GLY A 16 -29.06 34.45 6.10
N SER A 17 -30.38 34.65 6.02
CA SER A 17 -31.41 33.86 5.37
C SER A 17 -31.32 33.69 3.84
N ASP A 18 -31.81 32.54 3.39
CA ASP A 18 -31.97 32.09 2.01
C ASP A 18 -32.71 33.09 1.10
N ALA A 19 -31.98 33.64 0.15
CA ALA A 19 -32.51 34.21 -1.09
C ALA A 19 -31.73 33.55 -2.24
N SER A 20 -32.43 33.11 -3.29
CA SER A 20 -31.85 32.39 -4.42
C SER A 20 -30.69 33.18 -5.04
N GLU A 21 -29.46 32.69 -4.86
CA GLU A 21 -28.26 33.25 -5.48
C GLU A 21 -28.32 32.99 -6.99
N ASP A 22 -28.75 34.01 -7.73
CA ASP A 22 -28.46 34.20 -9.14
C ASP A 22 -26.95 34.02 -9.40
N ALA A 23 -26.64 33.32 -10.49
CA ALA A 23 -25.31 32.88 -10.90
C ALA A 23 -24.29 34.05 -10.95
N LYS A 24 -23.58 34.29 -9.84
CA LYS A 24 -22.39 35.15 -9.84
C LYS A 24 -21.39 34.59 -10.87
N PRO A 25 -20.82 35.44 -11.74
CA PRO A 25 -19.85 35.00 -12.74
C PRO A 25 -18.69 34.26 -12.04
N ARG A 26 -18.45 33.01 -12.46
CA ARG A 26 -17.38 32.17 -11.90
C ARG A 26 -16.04 32.83 -12.17
N VAL A 27 -15.27 33.09 -11.11
CA VAL A 27 -13.90 33.61 -11.22
C VAL A 27 -13.02 32.57 -11.93
N PRO A 28 -12.23 32.95 -12.95
CA PRO A 28 -11.35 32.03 -13.67
C PRO A 28 -10.38 31.29 -12.73
N PRO A 29 -10.10 29.99 -12.96
CA PRO A 29 -9.14 29.19 -12.17
C PRO A 29 -7.81 29.88 -11.90
N ALA A 30 -7.18 30.41 -12.95
CA ALA A 30 -5.90 31.11 -12.86
C ALA A 30 -5.96 32.32 -11.91
N GLN A 31 -7.10 33.02 -11.84
CA GLN A 31 -7.27 34.17 -10.94
C GLN A 31 -7.44 33.72 -9.48
N GLN A 32 -8.20 32.64 -9.23
CA GLN A 32 -8.33 32.05 -7.88
C GLN A 32 -6.97 31.59 -7.36
N GLY A 33 -6.25 30.80 -8.17
CA GLY A 33 -4.92 30.33 -7.82
C GLY A 33 -3.88 31.44 -7.66
N ALA A 34 -3.93 32.50 -8.49
CA ALA A 34 -3.06 33.66 -8.33
C ALA A 34 -3.28 34.37 -6.98
N SER A 35 -4.53 34.48 -6.52
CA SER A 35 -4.89 35.04 -5.20
C SER A 35 -4.39 34.14 -4.07
N ALA A 36 -4.67 32.84 -4.13
CA ALA A 36 -4.22 31.85 -3.17
C ALA A 36 -2.69 31.85 -3.01
N ALA A 37 -1.98 31.80 -4.13
CA ALA A 37 -0.52 31.85 -4.16
C ALA A 37 0.06 33.17 -3.65
N LYS A 38 -0.62 34.30 -3.89
CA LYS A 38 -0.20 35.60 -3.32
C LYS A 38 -0.29 35.57 -1.79
N ALA A 39 -1.39 35.04 -1.25
CA ALA A 39 -1.56 34.90 0.20
C ALA A 39 -0.51 33.96 0.80
N LEU A 40 -0.27 32.81 0.16
CA LEU A 40 0.71 31.83 0.61
C LEU A 40 2.14 32.38 0.58
N ARG A 41 2.56 33.04 -0.51
CA ARG A 41 3.89 33.65 -0.65
C ARG A 41 4.17 34.76 0.36
N ALA A 42 3.13 35.42 0.87
CA ALA A 42 3.26 36.49 1.86
C ALA A 42 3.57 35.98 3.28
N LEU A 43 3.46 34.67 3.53
CA LEU A 43 3.72 34.10 4.86
C LEU A 43 5.23 34.07 5.14
N PRO A 44 5.68 34.48 6.34
CA PRO A 44 7.09 34.36 6.75
C PRO A 44 7.51 32.90 6.99
N ALA A 45 6.54 32.05 7.34
CA ALA A 45 6.70 30.61 7.51
C ALA A 45 5.35 29.90 7.36
N VAL A 46 5.41 28.62 7.00
CA VAL A 46 4.25 27.73 6.87
C VAL A 46 4.39 26.54 7.82
N ASN A 47 3.31 26.20 8.51
CA ASN A 47 3.16 24.95 9.25
C ASN A 47 2.46 23.94 8.34
N LEU A 48 3.06 22.77 8.17
CA LEU A 48 2.68 21.72 7.24
C LEU A 48 2.37 20.46 8.04
N SER A 49 1.14 19.97 7.96
CA SER A 49 0.85 18.56 8.26
C SER A 49 0.96 17.79 6.95
N LEU A 50 1.74 16.71 6.95
CA LEU A 50 2.07 16.01 5.71
C LEU A 50 2.14 14.50 5.87
N VAL A 51 1.85 13.81 4.78
CA VAL A 51 1.99 12.37 4.63
C VAL A 51 2.82 12.14 3.39
N TYR A 52 3.91 11.41 3.52
CA TYR A 52 4.70 10.95 2.40
C TYR A 52 4.53 9.43 2.28
N ALA A 53 3.95 9.01 1.15
CA ALA A 53 3.88 7.63 0.73
C ALA A 53 5.04 7.38 -0.24
N PRO A 54 6.12 6.73 0.21
CA PRO A 54 7.15 6.22 -0.71
C PRO A 54 6.55 5.19 -1.69
N THR A 55 7.37 4.76 -2.65
CA THR A 55 7.04 3.62 -3.51
C THR A 55 6.61 2.40 -2.69
N GLU A 56 5.77 1.54 -3.28
CA GLU A 56 5.20 0.37 -2.60
C GLU A 56 6.27 -0.43 -1.84
N ARG A 57 5.92 -0.83 -0.61
CA ARG A 57 6.67 -1.63 0.41
C ARG A 57 7.15 -0.84 1.62
N GLN A 58 7.32 0.47 1.49
CA GLN A 58 7.85 1.29 2.60
C GLN A 58 6.69 1.85 3.47
N PRO A 59 6.92 2.08 4.78
CA PRO A 59 5.92 2.69 5.64
C PRO A 59 5.64 4.14 5.21
N MET A 60 4.39 4.57 5.40
CA MET A 60 4.05 5.99 5.21
C MET A 60 4.63 6.80 6.35
N THR A 61 5.41 7.83 6.02
CA THR A 61 5.90 8.78 7.03
C THR A 61 4.91 9.93 7.16
N ARG A 62 4.41 10.15 8.38
CA ARG A 62 3.66 11.36 8.71
C ARG A 62 4.63 12.40 9.28
N ALA A 63 4.45 13.67 8.91
CA ALA A 63 5.20 14.74 9.55
C ALA A 63 4.34 15.96 9.89
N ASN A 64 4.81 16.70 10.89
CA ASN A 64 4.35 18.05 11.18
C ASN A 64 5.57 18.96 11.18
N LEU A 65 5.69 19.81 10.16
CA LEU A 65 6.87 20.64 9.91
C LEU A 65 6.50 22.12 9.92
N THR A 66 7.35 22.95 10.51
CA THR A 66 7.35 24.39 10.21
C THR A 66 8.50 24.68 9.26
N VAL A 67 8.22 25.34 8.14
CA VAL A 67 9.20 25.72 7.11
C VAL A 67 9.18 27.24 6.96
N ASP A 68 10.33 27.87 7.16
CA ASP A 68 10.46 29.33 7.00
C ASP A 68 10.70 29.74 5.54
N SER A 69 10.62 31.04 5.26
CA SER A 69 10.83 31.59 3.93
C SER A 69 12.24 31.38 3.38
N THR A 70 13.20 30.94 4.20
CA THR A 70 14.60 30.67 3.81
C THR A 70 14.86 29.20 3.50
N GLY A 71 13.86 28.33 3.67
CA GLY A 71 14.01 26.88 3.48
C GLY A 71 14.60 26.16 4.69
N LYS A 72 14.65 26.79 5.86
CA LYS A 72 14.90 26.06 7.11
C LYS A 72 13.61 25.41 7.57
N ALA A 73 13.70 24.19 8.05
CA ALA A 73 12.56 23.47 8.58
C ALA A 73 12.86 22.87 9.95
N SER A 74 11.84 22.73 10.78
CA SER A 74 11.90 21.86 11.96
C SER A 74 10.55 21.25 12.24
N GLY A 75 10.52 20.09 12.87
CA GLY A 75 9.25 19.45 13.20
C GLY A 75 9.43 18.04 13.73
N THR A 76 8.39 17.23 13.55
CA THR A 76 8.40 15.83 13.96
C THR A 76 8.04 14.93 12.78
N LEU A 77 8.75 13.81 12.67
CA LEU A 77 8.36 12.65 11.88
C LEU A 77 7.74 11.61 12.82
N SER A 78 6.73 10.91 12.34
CA SER A 78 6.13 9.77 13.04
C SER A 78 5.80 8.67 12.06
N GLU A 79 6.18 7.46 12.42
CA GLU A 79 5.80 6.25 11.72
C GLU A 79 4.37 5.81 12.11
N PRO A 80 3.72 4.92 11.34
CA PRO A 80 2.30 4.60 11.52
C PRO A 80 1.91 4.02 12.89
N VAL A 81 2.80 3.29 13.56
CA VAL A 81 2.51 2.61 14.84
C VAL A 81 3.43 3.10 15.95
N VAL A 82 4.74 2.90 15.79
CA VAL A 82 5.75 3.25 16.80
C VAL A 82 6.94 3.93 16.14
N GLY A 83 7.58 4.84 16.86
CA GLY A 83 8.73 5.57 16.36
C GLY A 83 8.42 7.01 16.05
N LYS A 84 9.17 7.91 16.70
CA LYS A 84 9.12 9.34 16.47
C LYS A 84 10.53 9.89 16.29
N SER A 85 10.63 10.91 15.47
CA SER A 85 11.87 11.66 15.30
C SER A 85 11.61 13.15 15.30
N THR A 86 12.53 13.91 15.90
CA THR A 86 12.58 15.35 15.65
C THR A 86 13.39 15.60 14.39
N LEU A 87 12.87 16.43 13.50
CA LEU A 87 13.52 16.83 12.26
C LEU A 87 14.03 18.26 12.36
N ALA A 88 15.20 18.52 11.79
CA ALA A 88 15.67 19.85 11.45
C ALA A 88 16.30 19.84 10.05
N TRP A 89 16.03 20.89 9.28
CA TRP A 89 16.57 21.07 7.93
C TRP A 89 17.26 22.44 7.83
N SER A 90 18.48 22.47 7.33
CA SER A 90 19.22 23.72 7.10
C SER A 90 20.16 23.60 5.91
N GLY A 91 20.04 24.51 4.93
CA GLY A 91 20.74 24.39 3.66
C GLY A 91 20.23 23.17 2.89
N ASP A 92 21.13 22.27 2.51
CA ASP A 92 20.81 20.99 1.88
C ASP A 92 20.93 19.80 2.85
N GLN A 93 21.01 20.09 4.15
CA GLN A 93 21.31 19.09 5.17
C GLN A 93 20.08 18.79 6.04
N LEU A 94 19.74 17.51 6.10
CA LEU A 94 18.80 16.97 7.08
C LEU A 94 19.52 16.55 8.36
N TYR A 95 18.87 16.83 9.48
CA TYR A 95 19.24 16.37 10.79
C TYR A 95 18.05 15.69 11.46
N LEU A 96 18.30 14.54 12.07
CA LEU A 96 17.28 13.78 12.78
C LEU A 96 17.66 13.46 14.21
N LYS A 97 16.65 13.36 15.05
CA LYS A 97 16.76 12.92 16.43
C LYS A 97 15.63 11.94 16.71
N GLY A 98 15.83 10.69 16.29
CA GLY A 98 14.90 9.58 16.46
C GLY A 98 14.97 8.91 17.84
N ASP A 99 13.85 8.34 18.27
CA ASP A 99 13.84 7.31 19.32
C ASP A 99 14.30 5.94 18.76
N SER A 100 14.41 4.94 19.64
CA SER A 100 14.86 3.60 19.23
C SER A 100 13.92 2.92 18.23
N SER A 101 12.60 3.12 18.38
CA SER A 101 11.63 2.52 17.47
C SER A 101 11.72 3.14 16.09
N PHE A 102 11.90 4.46 15.99
CA PHE A 102 12.07 5.17 14.73
C PHE A 102 13.27 4.64 13.94
N TRP A 103 14.45 4.58 14.57
CA TRP A 103 15.66 4.10 13.89
C TRP A 103 15.57 2.64 13.49
N ALA A 104 14.86 1.82 14.28
CA ALA A 104 14.59 0.44 13.94
C ALA A 104 13.63 0.25 12.75
N GLN A 105 12.90 1.29 12.32
CA GLN A 105 12.08 1.22 11.12
C GLN A 105 12.82 1.71 9.87
N GLN A 106 13.83 2.58 10.00
CA GLN A 106 14.50 3.18 8.85
C GLN A 106 15.46 2.24 8.14
N ASP A 107 16.26 1.47 8.89
CA ASP A 107 17.02 0.32 8.40
C ASP A 107 17.64 -0.44 9.59
N PRO A 108 16.90 -1.37 10.20
CA PRO A 108 17.30 -2.00 11.44
C PRO A 108 18.58 -2.86 11.33
N GLN A 109 19.02 -3.26 10.13
CA GLN A 109 20.31 -3.96 9.96
C GLN A 109 21.51 -3.08 10.35
N PHE A 110 21.34 -1.76 10.32
CA PHE A 110 22.35 -0.77 10.72
C PHE A 110 21.96 -0.03 12.00
N GLY A 111 21.37 -0.74 12.96
CA GLY A 111 20.92 -0.26 14.28
C GLY A 111 21.95 0.51 15.13
N HIS A 112 23.09 0.93 14.61
CA HIS A 112 24.00 1.87 15.25
C HIS A 112 23.36 3.25 15.51
N ASP A 113 22.36 3.70 14.74
CA ASP A 113 21.60 4.92 15.10
C ASP A 113 20.76 4.74 16.38
N LEU A 114 20.51 3.50 16.80
CA LEU A 114 19.85 3.19 18.08
C LEU A 114 20.69 3.61 19.29
N THR A 115 22.03 3.54 19.19
CA THR A 115 22.95 4.06 20.23
C THR A 115 23.02 5.58 20.25
N SER A 116 22.52 6.22 19.20
CA SER A 116 22.35 7.66 19.06
C SER A 116 20.93 8.12 19.40
N ALA A 117 20.07 7.26 19.94
CA ALA A 117 18.74 7.63 20.38
C ALA A 117 18.81 8.87 21.30
N GLY A 118 18.07 9.91 20.93
CA GLY A 118 18.12 11.19 21.66
C GLY A 118 19.32 12.10 21.34
N ARG A 119 20.10 11.82 20.29
CA ARG A 119 21.11 12.74 19.73
C ARG A 119 20.73 13.17 18.32
N TRP A 120 21.25 14.32 17.90
CA TRP A 120 21.12 14.76 16.51
C TRP A 120 22.09 13.98 15.63
N ILE A 121 21.59 13.46 14.52
CA ILE A 121 22.36 12.78 13.48
C ILE A 121 22.36 13.65 12.24
N LYS A 122 23.55 13.88 11.67
CA LYS A 122 23.69 14.53 10.37
C LYS A 122 23.52 13.48 9.29
N SER A 123 22.37 13.46 8.61
CA SER A 123 22.06 12.42 7.63
C SER A 123 22.91 12.58 6.35
N GLU A 124 23.77 11.62 6.03
CA GLU A 124 24.61 11.62 4.82
C GLU A 124 24.19 10.51 3.85
N LYS A 125 24.31 10.78 2.55
CA LYS A 125 24.15 9.77 1.48
C LYS A 125 25.28 8.74 1.60
N ARG A 126 24.97 7.44 1.52
CA ARG A 126 25.97 6.36 1.51
C ARG A 126 25.90 5.55 0.22
N ASP A 127 27.02 4.94 -0.15
CA ASP A 127 27.05 4.00 -1.27
C ASP A 127 26.16 2.79 -0.95
N GLY A 128 25.10 2.60 -1.75
CA GLY A 128 24.15 1.50 -1.59
C GLY A 128 23.12 1.66 -0.46
N TYR A 129 23.08 2.80 0.22
CA TYR A 129 22.15 3.05 1.33
C TYR A 129 21.72 4.52 1.44
N TYR A 130 20.42 4.74 1.56
CA TYR A 130 19.83 6.05 1.81
C TYR A 130 19.23 6.04 3.21
N MET A 131 19.76 6.86 4.12
CA MET A 131 19.04 7.10 5.38
C MET A 131 17.71 7.78 5.04
N LEU A 132 16.61 7.13 5.42
CA LEU A 132 15.22 7.59 5.25
C LEU A 132 14.67 7.46 3.84
N ASP A 133 14.76 6.26 3.25
CA ASP A 133 13.94 5.92 2.08
C ASP A 133 12.43 6.18 2.35
N SER A 134 12.01 6.10 3.62
CA SER A 134 10.65 6.40 4.07
C SER A 134 10.27 7.89 4.04
N PHE A 135 11.22 8.83 3.91
CA PHE A 135 10.98 10.28 3.87
C PHE A 135 11.90 10.99 2.87
N ALA A 136 11.56 10.87 1.58
CA ALA A 136 12.40 11.31 0.46
C ALA A 136 12.07 12.74 -0.04
N VAL A 137 11.59 13.64 0.81
CA VAL A 137 11.23 15.02 0.41
C VAL A 137 12.25 16.02 0.94
N ASN A 138 12.71 16.94 0.08
CA ASN A 138 13.52 18.06 0.51
C ASN A 138 12.64 19.05 1.28
N ALA A 139 12.67 18.99 2.62
CA ALA A 139 11.87 19.87 3.46
C ALA A 139 12.17 21.36 3.22
N GLY A 140 13.42 21.69 2.83
CA GLY A 140 13.80 23.06 2.46
C GLY A 140 13.20 23.56 1.14
N SER A 141 12.69 22.67 0.30
CA SER A 141 11.93 23.04 -0.91
C SER A 141 10.47 23.40 -0.62
N LEU A 142 9.94 23.07 0.56
CA LEU A 142 8.54 23.29 0.94
C LEU A 142 8.26 24.71 1.47
N THR A 143 8.98 25.71 0.94
CA THR A 143 8.83 27.11 1.37
C THR A 143 7.47 27.69 0.97
N PRO A 144 6.97 28.75 1.64
CA PRO A 144 5.78 29.46 1.21
C PRO A 144 5.86 29.94 -0.25
N ALA A 145 7.05 30.33 -0.73
CA ALA A 145 7.27 30.76 -2.10
C ALA A 145 7.22 29.61 -3.12
N SER A 146 7.77 28.45 -2.78
CA SER A 146 7.73 27.25 -3.62
C SER A 146 6.31 26.73 -3.75
N LEU A 147 5.59 26.56 -2.62
CA LEU A 147 4.21 26.10 -2.63
C LEU A 147 3.29 27.07 -3.40
N ALA A 148 3.53 28.39 -3.30
CA ALA A 148 2.81 29.38 -4.08
C ALA A 148 3.06 29.25 -5.60
N THR A 149 4.29 28.92 -6.00
CA THR A 149 4.63 28.64 -7.40
C THR A 149 3.87 27.41 -7.90
N LEU A 150 3.84 26.32 -7.10
CA LEU A 150 3.11 25.09 -7.43
C LEU A 150 1.61 25.35 -7.61
N VAL A 151 1.00 26.06 -6.66
CA VAL A 151 -0.41 26.45 -6.74
C VAL A 151 -0.70 27.21 -8.03
N ARG A 152 0.17 28.15 -8.44
CA ARG A 152 0.01 28.87 -9.72
C ARG A 152 0.17 27.95 -10.91
N GLN A 153 1.18 27.08 -10.93
CA GLN A 153 1.40 26.16 -12.04
C GLN A 153 0.16 25.31 -12.28
N VAL A 154 -0.35 24.64 -11.25
CA VAL A 154 -1.53 23.76 -11.35
C VAL A 154 -2.78 24.53 -11.77
N THR A 155 -3.05 25.69 -11.17
CA THR A 155 -4.30 26.44 -11.42
C THR A 155 -4.30 27.30 -12.70
N SER A 156 -3.13 27.58 -13.26
CA SER A 156 -2.98 28.33 -14.52
C SER A 156 -2.79 27.42 -15.72
N ASP A 157 -2.63 26.12 -15.51
CA ASP A 157 -2.54 25.13 -16.57
C ASP A 157 -3.89 25.05 -17.32
N PRO A 158 -3.92 25.29 -18.64
CA PRO A 158 -5.14 25.13 -19.43
C PRO A 158 -5.69 23.69 -19.44
N GLU A 159 -4.87 22.68 -19.14
CA GLU A 159 -5.28 21.28 -19.05
C GLU A 159 -5.72 20.86 -17.64
N ALA A 160 -5.73 21.79 -16.67
CA ALA A 160 -6.14 21.48 -15.31
C ALA A 160 -7.58 20.97 -15.24
N VAL A 161 -7.76 19.76 -14.70
CA VAL A 161 -9.08 19.22 -14.38
C VAL A 161 -9.58 19.91 -13.13
N ARG A 162 -10.76 20.53 -13.23
CA ARG A 162 -11.41 21.23 -12.13
C ARG A 162 -12.59 20.40 -11.63
N GLU A 163 -12.64 20.15 -10.33
CA GLU A 163 -13.81 19.56 -9.68
C GLU A 163 -14.45 20.60 -8.76
N ASP A 164 -15.69 20.96 -9.09
CA ASP A 164 -16.53 21.83 -8.28
C ASP A 164 -17.33 21.00 -7.25
N ASP A 165 -17.91 21.67 -6.25
CA ASP A 165 -18.83 21.09 -5.25
C ASP A 165 -18.22 20.11 -4.23
N ALA A 166 -16.89 20.08 -4.11
CA ALA A 166 -16.23 19.38 -3.01
C ALA A 166 -16.45 20.08 -1.67
N THR A 167 -16.54 19.29 -0.59
CA THR A 167 -16.39 19.81 0.78
C THR A 167 -15.09 19.31 1.38
N PHE A 168 -14.39 20.22 2.07
CA PHE A 168 -13.15 19.92 2.75
C PHE A 168 -13.21 20.46 4.17
N GLN A 169 -13.33 19.57 5.15
CA GLN A 169 -13.47 19.92 6.56
C GLN A 169 -14.66 20.86 6.80
N GLY A 170 -15.81 20.53 6.18
CA GLY A 170 -17.04 21.30 6.26
C GLY A 170 -17.06 22.64 5.50
N ARG A 171 -16.01 22.95 4.71
CA ARG A 171 -15.94 24.16 3.87
C ARG A 171 -16.11 23.79 2.40
N LYS A 172 -16.78 24.64 1.62
CA LYS A 172 -16.81 24.47 0.16
C LYS A 172 -15.41 24.63 -0.40
N ALA A 173 -15.02 23.71 -1.28
CA ALA A 173 -13.71 23.64 -1.87
C ALA A 173 -13.80 23.39 -3.38
N VAL A 174 -12.73 23.75 -4.09
CA VAL A 174 -12.52 23.45 -5.50
C VAL A 174 -11.16 22.80 -5.63
N SER A 175 -11.09 21.64 -6.28
CA SER A 175 -9.82 20.98 -6.61
C SER A 175 -9.41 21.30 -8.04
N TYR A 176 -8.10 21.39 -8.25
CA TYR A 176 -7.46 21.53 -9.54
C TYR A 176 -6.37 20.48 -9.66
N THR A 177 -6.42 19.68 -10.71
CA THR A 177 -5.43 18.62 -10.95
C THR A 177 -4.73 18.83 -12.28
N SER A 178 -3.41 18.99 -12.27
CA SER A 178 -2.57 19.00 -13.47
C SER A 178 -1.15 18.52 -13.17
N GLY A 179 -0.49 17.89 -14.14
CA GLY A 179 0.92 17.49 -14.05
C GLY A 179 1.23 16.57 -12.87
N GLY A 180 0.29 15.69 -12.49
CA GLY A 180 0.43 14.80 -11.33
C GLY A 180 0.23 15.47 -9.97
N TRP A 181 -0.12 16.76 -9.94
CA TRP A 181 -0.40 17.52 -8.73
C TRP A 181 -1.88 17.89 -8.63
N THR A 182 -2.42 17.80 -7.43
CA THR A 182 -3.76 18.25 -7.03
C THR A 182 -3.63 19.38 -6.00
N VAL A 183 -4.28 20.51 -6.27
CA VAL A 183 -4.38 21.65 -5.35
C VAL A 183 -5.84 21.86 -4.98
N VAL A 184 -6.14 21.84 -3.68
CA VAL A 184 -7.48 22.12 -3.15
C VAL A 184 -7.51 23.52 -2.58
N LEU A 185 -8.39 24.37 -3.10
CA LEU A 185 -8.62 25.74 -2.63
C LEU A 185 -9.98 25.84 -1.96
N ALA A 186 -10.12 26.69 -0.93
CA ALA A 186 -11.45 27.06 -0.45
C ALA A 186 -12.20 27.85 -1.54
N ALA A 187 -13.51 27.69 -1.62
CA ALA A 187 -14.35 28.38 -2.59
C ALA A 187 -14.49 29.88 -2.29
N GLU A 188 -14.25 30.32 -1.05
CA GLU A 188 -14.34 31.73 -0.67
C GLU A 188 -13.01 32.47 -0.84
N SER A 189 -13.06 33.70 -1.36
CA SER A 189 -11.92 34.62 -1.40
C SER A 189 -11.35 34.85 0.02
N PRO A 190 -10.00 34.81 0.23
CA PRO A 190 -8.92 34.86 -0.75
C PRO A 190 -8.51 33.53 -1.38
N TYR A 191 -9.37 32.50 -1.30
CA TYR A 191 -9.14 31.14 -1.79
C TYR A 191 -7.96 30.45 -1.08
N PRO A 192 -7.92 30.43 0.27
CA PRO A 192 -6.82 29.79 0.99
C PRO A 192 -6.61 28.35 0.50
N VAL A 193 -5.33 27.97 0.36
CA VAL A 193 -4.94 26.60 0.01
C VAL A 193 -5.28 25.69 1.19
N LEU A 194 -6.08 24.67 0.94
CA LEU A 194 -6.53 23.70 1.93
C LEU A 194 -5.66 22.45 1.93
N ALA A 195 -5.26 21.97 0.75
CA ALA A 195 -4.38 20.84 0.59
C ALA A 195 -3.63 20.87 -0.75
N ILE A 196 -2.49 20.20 -0.79
CA ILE A 196 -1.68 19.96 -1.99
C ILE A 196 -1.27 18.48 -1.97
N GLY A 197 -1.49 17.74 -3.05
CA GLY A 197 -1.07 16.34 -3.19
C GLY A 197 -0.39 16.11 -4.54
N GLY A 198 0.66 15.30 -4.61
CA GLY A 198 1.29 14.93 -5.89
C GLY A 198 2.65 14.27 -5.72
N ASP A 199 3.26 13.88 -6.83
CA ASP A 199 4.55 13.19 -6.83
C ASP A 199 5.74 14.20 -6.80
N PRO A 200 6.52 14.25 -5.70
CA PRO A 200 7.67 15.15 -5.59
C PRO A 200 8.84 14.77 -6.52
N SER A 201 8.77 13.67 -7.26
CA SER A 201 9.81 13.25 -8.22
C SER A 201 9.89 14.10 -9.49
N HIS A 202 8.82 14.84 -9.82
CA HIS A 202 8.76 15.70 -11.00
C HIS A 202 9.39 17.07 -10.73
N ASP A 203 10.17 17.60 -11.68
CA ASP A 203 10.91 18.86 -11.51
C ASP A 203 9.99 20.09 -11.30
N ASP A 204 10.32 20.85 -10.25
CA ASP A 204 9.87 22.17 -9.77
C ASP A 204 8.42 22.34 -9.27
N PRO A 205 8.17 23.01 -8.11
CA PRO A 205 9.09 23.67 -7.16
C PRO A 205 9.29 22.87 -5.85
N VAL A 206 8.61 21.74 -5.68
CA VAL A 206 8.83 20.78 -4.58
C VAL A 206 9.85 19.77 -5.06
N LYS A 207 10.90 19.51 -4.27
CA LYS A 207 12.04 18.69 -4.69
C LYS A 207 12.12 17.40 -3.87
N PRO A 208 12.58 16.29 -4.46
CA PRO A 208 12.97 15.13 -3.68
C PRO A 208 14.22 15.46 -2.85
N ALA A 209 14.43 14.73 -1.76
CA ALA A 209 15.60 14.90 -0.90
C ALA A 209 16.88 14.53 -1.67
N VAL A 210 17.92 15.35 -1.53
CA VAL A 210 19.17 15.29 -2.34
C VAL A 210 19.89 13.94 -2.24
N TRP A 211 19.70 13.18 -1.15
CA TRP A 211 20.30 11.86 -1.02
C TRP A 211 19.66 10.84 -1.95
N HIS A 212 18.37 10.96 -2.29
CA HIS A 212 17.86 10.32 -3.49
C HIS A 212 18.40 11.14 -4.66
N PRO A 213 19.36 10.64 -5.46
CA PRO A 213 19.50 11.25 -6.77
C PRO A 213 18.11 11.21 -7.39
N ALA A 214 17.65 12.31 -8.00
CA ALA A 214 16.65 12.17 -9.05
C ALA A 214 17.18 11.02 -9.90
N GLY A 215 16.52 9.85 -9.84
CA GLY A 215 16.97 8.68 -10.59
C GLY A 215 17.29 9.19 -11.98
N PRO A 216 18.49 8.90 -12.52
CA PRO A 216 19.14 9.74 -13.52
C PRO A 216 18.11 10.33 -14.46
N SER A 217 18.03 11.67 -14.50
CA SER A 217 17.23 12.43 -15.45
C SER A 217 17.78 12.26 -16.88
N GLY A 218 18.09 11.03 -17.26
CA GLY A 218 18.14 10.58 -18.64
C GLY A 218 16.73 10.15 -19.04
N PRO A 219 16.42 10.15 -20.34
CA PRO A 219 15.13 9.63 -20.81
C PRO A 219 15.00 8.18 -20.32
N ALA A 220 14.04 7.92 -19.42
CA ALA A 220 13.66 6.62 -18.85
C ALA A 220 14.73 5.53 -18.98
N MET A 221 15.52 5.33 -17.92
CA MET A 221 16.62 4.38 -17.87
C MET A 221 16.19 2.97 -18.35
N LYS A 222 16.72 2.55 -19.51
CA LYS A 222 16.68 1.14 -19.96
C LYS A 222 17.47 0.28 -18.97
N PRO A 223 16.94 -0.86 -18.49
CA PRO A 223 17.71 -1.79 -17.70
C PRO A 223 18.69 -2.54 -18.62
N THR A 224 19.98 -2.28 -18.44
CA THR A 224 21.04 -3.19 -18.91
C THR A 224 21.43 -4.12 -17.77
N ASP A 225 21.28 -5.42 -18.05
CA ASP A 225 21.92 -6.59 -17.44
C ASP A 225 22.47 -6.42 -16.02
N HIS A 226 21.74 -6.97 -15.03
CA HIS A 226 22.30 -7.86 -14.01
C HIS A 226 21.20 -8.82 -13.51
N ARG A 227 21.54 -10.12 -13.49
CA ARG A 227 20.68 -11.25 -13.10
C ARG A 227 20.26 -11.13 -11.64
N VAL A 228 19.00 -10.81 -11.36
CA VAL A 228 18.29 -11.24 -10.13
C VAL A 228 16.81 -11.44 -10.48
N ASN A 229 16.23 -12.46 -9.86
CA ASN A 229 14.90 -13.05 -9.99
C ASN A 229 13.76 -12.13 -10.48
N THR A 230 12.94 -12.71 -11.36
CA THR A 230 11.66 -12.22 -11.86
C THR A 230 10.77 -11.61 -10.78
N VAL A 231 10.67 -10.29 -10.77
CA VAL A 231 9.60 -9.54 -10.12
C VAL A 231 8.51 -9.25 -11.17
N SER A 232 7.24 -9.41 -10.80
CA SER A 232 6.07 -9.30 -11.69
C SER A 232 5.93 -7.88 -12.27
N ALA A 233 5.34 -7.77 -13.46
CA ALA A 233 5.05 -6.48 -14.10
C ALA A 233 3.96 -5.65 -13.37
N ASP A 234 3.36 -6.20 -12.30
CA ASP A 234 2.44 -5.48 -11.41
C ASP A 234 3.18 -4.49 -10.46
N ASP A 235 4.52 -4.53 -10.39
CA ASP A 235 5.35 -3.72 -9.48
C ASP A 235 5.96 -2.44 -10.13
N LEU A 236 5.54 -2.02 -11.34
CA LEU A 236 6.24 -0.98 -12.12
C LEU A 236 5.62 0.43 -12.14
N ASP A 237 4.49 0.68 -11.46
CA ASP A 237 3.82 2.00 -11.44
C ASP A 237 4.05 2.78 -10.13
N LEU A 238 5.27 2.69 -9.60
CA LEU A 238 5.62 3.20 -8.28
C LEU A 238 6.12 4.64 -8.31
N SER A 239 5.21 5.61 -8.43
CA SER A 239 5.53 7.00 -8.09
C SER A 239 5.45 7.19 -6.57
N SER A 240 6.24 8.10 -6.02
CA SER A 240 6.02 8.57 -4.65
C SER A 240 4.83 9.52 -4.58
N TYR A 241 4.18 9.65 -3.43
CA TYR A 241 3.13 10.65 -3.25
C TYR A 241 3.34 11.46 -1.98
N LEU A 242 3.31 12.78 -2.13
CA LEU A 242 3.38 13.73 -1.04
C LEU A 242 2.04 14.44 -0.91
N LEU A 243 1.46 14.39 0.28
CA LEU A 243 0.26 15.12 0.65
C LEU A 243 0.57 16.13 1.75
N LEU A 244 0.11 17.37 1.59
CA LEU A 244 0.45 18.54 2.41
C LEU A 244 -0.80 19.34 2.76
N VAL A 245 -0.91 19.77 4.02
CA VAL A 245 -1.92 20.72 4.50
C VAL A 245 -1.22 21.98 5.02
N PRO A 246 -1.16 23.06 4.21
CA PRO A 246 -0.48 24.29 4.61
C PRO A 246 -1.33 25.17 5.52
N LYS A 247 -0.73 25.64 6.61
CA LYS A 247 -1.31 26.62 7.54
C LYS A 247 -0.28 27.72 7.84
N PRO A 248 -0.69 28.98 8.08
CA PRO A 248 0.24 29.99 8.59
C PRO A 248 0.92 29.54 9.88
N ALA A 249 2.25 29.67 9.95
CA ALA A 249 2.97 29.42 11.18
C ALA A 249 2.87 30.62 12.13
N THR A 250 2.82 30.34 13.43
CA THR A 250 2.95 31.36 14.49
C THR A 250 4.38 31.89 14.57
N THR A 251 4.56 33.05 15.19
CA THR A 251 5.89 33.62 15.44
C THR A 251 6.73 32.69 16.31
N GLU A 252 6.12 32.03 17.29
CA GLU A 252 6.75 31.05 18.18
C GLU A 252 7.27 29.85 17.40
N GLN A 253 6.44 29.28 16.50
CA GLN A 253 6.85 28.19 15.62
C GLN A 253 8.03 28.60 14.71
N SER A 254 7.97 29.81 14.15
CA SER A 254 9.02 30.36 13.30
C SER A 254 10.35 30.56 14.07
N ASN A 255 10.26 31.00 15.33
CA ASN A 255 11.42 31.09 16.22
C ASN A 255 12.00 29.72 16.58
N SER A 256 11.13 28.73 16.82
CA SER A 256 11.52 27.35 17.10
C SER A 256 12.30 26.73 15.95
N VAL A 257 11.96 27.01 14.68
CA VAL A 257 12.74 26.54 13.53
C VAL A 257 14.19 27.01 13.61
N ARG A 258 14.41 28.29 13.92
CA ARG A 258 15.76 28.87 14.01
C ARG A 258 16.57 28.26 15.15
N THR A 259 15.97 28.10 16.34
CA THR A 259 16.66 27.52 17.50
C THR A 259 16.97 26.03 17.27
N THR A 260 16.00 25.25 16.82
CA THR A 260 16.17 23.80 16.62
C THR A 260 17.18 23.50 15.54
N THR A 261 17.16 24.21 14.41
CA THR A 261 18.15 24.04 13.34
C THR A 261 19.56 24.43 13.81
N ALA A 262 19.72 25.53 14.54
CA ALA A 262 21.02 25.91 15.11
C ALA A 262 21.56 24.85 16.08
N THR A 263 20.72 24.32 16.98
CA THR A 263 21.11 23.24 17.89
C THR A 263 21.48 21.97 17.14
N ALA A 264 20.68 21.57 16.15
CA ALA A 264 20.94 20.37 15.35
C ALA A 264 22.30 20.49 14.62
N VAL A 265 22.56 21.61 13.94
CA VAL A 265 23.84 21.88 13.26
C VAL A 265 25.01 21.83 14.24
N ALA A 266 24.88 22.40 15.44
CA ALA A 266 25.95 22.49 16.42
C ALA A 266 26.25 21.18 17.16
N THR A 267 25.26 20.29 17.29
CA THR A 267 25.36 19.10 18.16
C THR A 267 25.24 17.78 17.40
N ALA A 268 24.98 17.82 16.09
CA ALA A 268 24.87 16.62 15.30
C ALA A 268 26.19 15.87 15.24
N VAL A 269 26.11 14.55 15.41
CA VAL A 269 27.22 13.64 15.22
C VAL A 269 27.15 13.04 13.82
N PRO A 270 28.31 12.74 13.19
CA PRO A 270 28.31 11.96 11.96
C PRO A 270 27.78 10.55 12.27
N PRO A 271 27.06 9.94 11.33
CA PRO A 271 26.56 8.60 11.52
C PRO A 271 27.73 7.59 11.32
N ALA A 272 27.64 6.38 11.88
CA ALA A 272 28.73 5.40 11.75
C ALA A 272 29.00 4.99 10.28
N THR A 273 30.26 4.82 9.89
CA THR A 273 30.67 4.84 8.48
C THR A 273 30.77 3.48 7.78
N SER A 274 30.56 2.33 8.44
CA SER A 274 30.59 1.01 7.77
C SER A 274 29.82 -0.11 8.48
N ALA A 275 29.34 -1.11 7.72
CA ALA A 275 28.71 -2.33 8.25
C ALA A 275 29.63 -3.13 9.20
N GLU A 276 30.95 -3.08 8.98
CA GLU A 276 31.95 -3.74 9.83
C GLU A 276 32.20 -2.98 11.15
N ALA A 277 32.05 -1.65 11.16
CA ALA A 277 32.03 -0.89 12.42
C ALA A 277 30.72 -1.11 13.19
N VAL A 278 29.61 -1.31 12.46
CA VAL A 278 28.28 -1.64 13.00
C VAL A 278 28.29 -3.04 13.64
N SER A 279 28.89 -4.06 13.02
CA SER A 279 28.95 -5.40 13.60
C SER A 279 29.78 -5.49 14.88
N LYS A 280 30.67 -4.52 15.11
CA LYS A 280 31.47 -4.38 16.33
C LYS A 280 30.72 -3.68 17.47
N THR A 281 29.52 -3.16 17.23
CA THR A 281 28.75 -2.31 18.16
C THR A 281 27.32 -2.83 18.40
N MET A 282 27.21 -4.11 18.73
CA MET A 282 25.91 -4.79 18.91
C MET A 282 25.35 -4.72 20.33
N GLY A 283 26.02 -4.05 21.26
CA GLY A 283 25.70 -4.08 22.69
C GLY A 283 26.57 -5.09 23.44
N PRO A 284 26.14 -5.55 24.63
CA PRO A 284 26.88 -6.58 25.35
C PRO A 284 26.82 -7.90 24.60
N ALA A 285 27.97 -8.57 24.48
CA ALA A 285 28.08 -9.90 23.88
C ALA A 285 28.99 -10.74 24.76
N PHE A 286 28.67 -12.01 25.00
CA PHE A 286 29.39 -12.82 25.98
C PHE A 286 30.04 -14.03 25.34
N THR A 287 31.35 -14.15 25.54
CA THR A 287 32.12 -15.34 25.17
C THR A 287 32.41 -16.15 26.42
N ILE A 288 32.28 -17.47 26.29
CA ILE A 288 32.63 -18.42 27.33
C ILE A 288 33.95 -19.08 26.92
N THR A 289 34.96 -18.95 27.76
CA THR A 289 36.19 -19.75 27.68
C THR A 289 36.18 -20.74 28.83
N SER A 290 36.14 -22.03 28.49
CA SER A 290 36.42 -23.10 29.45
C SER A 290 37.92 -23.35 29.38
N ASP A 291 38.60 -23.21 30.51
CA ASP A 291 40.01 -23.53 30.60
C ASP A 291 40.15 -25.07 30.55
N ASP A 292 40.37 -25.61 29.34
CA ASP A 292 40.73 -26.99 28.96
C ASP A 292 39.71 -28.16 29.06
N PRO A 293 39.81 -29.15 28.13
CA PRO A 293 39.10 -30.42 28.18
C PRO A 293 39.63 -31.25 29.36
N TYR A 294 39.02 -31.08 30.53
CA TYR A 294 39.45 -31.73 31.77
C TYR A 294 39.42 -33.27 31.66
N LEU A 295 40.60 -33.88 31.57
CA LEU A 295 40.85 -35.22 32.09
C LEU A 295 40.60 -35.17 33.61
N CYS A 296 39.40 -35.55 34.05
CA CYS A 296 39.10 -35.57 35.48
C CYS A 296 39.72 -36.81 36.14
N THR A 297 40.76 -36.60 36.94
CA THR A 297 41.47 -37.67 37.70
C THR A 297 41.15 -37.68 39.19
N THR A 298 40.44 -36.66 39.72
CA THR A 298 40.10 -36.49 41.14
C THR A 298 38.58 -36.57 41.37
N ASN A 299 38.13 -37.01 42.55
CA ASN A 299 36.72 -36.96 42.96
C ASN A 299 36.59 -36.08 44.22
N PRO A 300 35.97 -34.89 44.15
CA PRO A 300 35.23 -34.33 43.01
C PRO A 300 36.13 -33.68 41.94
N CYS A 301 35.63 -33.59 40.70
CA CYS A 301 36.27 -32.85 39.60
C CYS A 301 36.07 -31.34 39.79
N SER A 302 37.13 -30.55 39.75
CA SER A 302 37.02 -29.09 39.65
C SER A 302 36.61 -28.66 38.23
N TYR A 303 35.92 -27.53 38.12
CA TYR A 303 35.73 -26.82 36.86
C TYR A 303 35.99 -25.33 37.05
N SER A 304 36.38 -24.67 35.96
CA SER A 304 36.57 -23.21 35.87
C SER A 304 36.03 -22.73 34.53
N ILE A 305 35.06 -21.82 34.56
CA ILE A 305 34.42 -21.26 33.37
C ILE A 305 34.52 -19.75 33.45
N LYS A 306 35.22 -19.16 32.49
CA LYS A 306 35.40 -17.73 32.39
C LYS A 306 34.43 -17.17 31.35
N VAL A 307 33.64 -16.18 31.77
CA VAL A 307 32.74 -15.42 30.90
C VAL A 307 33.35 -14.05 30.68
N THR A 308 33.47 -13.64 29.42
CA THR A 308 34.00 -12.33 29.04
C THR A 308 32.96 -11.58 28.24
N ASN A 309 32.69 -10.32 28.61
CA ASN A 309 31.92 -9.43 27.74
C ASN A 309 32.82 -9.00 26.58
N SER A 310 32.64 -9.62 25.41
CA SER A 310 33.30 -9.27 24.14
C SER A 310 32.60 -8.15 23.38
N GLY A 311 31.43 -7.70 23.85
CA GLY A 311 30.69 -6.58 23.30
C GLY A 311 31.28 -5.21 23.64
N ASP A 312 30.62 -4.16 23.16
CA ASP A 312 31.04 -2.76 23.29
C ASP A 312 30.27 -1.98 24.35
N GLN A 313 29.19 -2.57 24.89
CA GLN A 313 28.41 -2.01 25.99
C GLN A 313 28.45 -2.89 27.26
N PRO A 314 28.30 -2.29 28.45
CA PRO A 314 28.09 -3.06 29.66
C PRO A 314 26.76 -3.81 29.61
N GLY A 315 26.72 -5.03 30.13
CA GLY A 315 25.50 -5.84 30.21
C GLY A 315 25.50 -6.74 31.43
N ASP A 316 24.32 -7.01 31.97
CA ASP A 316 24.16 -8.05 32.98
C ASP A 316 24.43 -9.42 32.35
N ALA A 317 25.08 -10.29 33.12
CA ALA A 317 25.35 -11.66 32.68
C ALA A 317 24.97 -12.64 33.78
N THR A 318 24.28 -13.71 33.39
CA THR A 318 24.01 -14.88 34.24
C THR A 318 24.46 -16.13 33.49
N LEU A 319 25.43 -16.84 34.06
CA LEU A 319 25.93 -18.08 33.48
C LEU A 319 25.02 -19.24 33.90
N TYR A 320 24.54 -20.01 32.93
CA TYR A 320 23.80 -21.25 33.16
C TYR A 320 24.68 -22.44 32.81
N LEU A 321 24.81 -23.37 33.76
CA LEU A 321 25.64 -24.56 33.64
C LEU A 321 24.78 -25.81 33.67
N ASN A 322 24.87 -26.64 32.63
CA ASN A 322 24.31 -27.97 32.60
C ASN A 322 25.44 -29.00 32.54
N MET A 323 25.61 -29.73 33.66
CA MET A 323 26.62 -30.77 33.82
C MET A 323 25.97 -32.08 34.29
N PRO A 324 26.49 -33.25 33.89
CA PRO A 324 25.97 -34.53 34.35
C PRO A 324 25.93 -34.62 35.88
N ARG A 325 24.77 -34.98 36.44
CA ARG A 325 24.52 -35.16 37.88
C ARG A 325 24.74 -33.92 38.76
N VAL A 326 24.84 -32.74 38.16
CA VAL A 326 24.80 -31.45 38.88
C VAL A 326 23.50 -30.76 38.48
N PRO A 327 22.65 -30.35 39.44
CA PRO A 327 21.46 -29.57 39.12
C PRO A 327 21.83 -28.33 38.30
N THR A 328 21.13 -28.10 37.20
CA THR A 328 21.30 -26.88 36.41
C THR A 328 20.89 -25.69 37.27
N GLY A 329 21.76 -24.68 37.38
CA GLY A 329 21.53 -23.49 38.20
C GLY A 329 22.04 -22.21 37.54
N PRO A 330 21.40 -21.06 37.81
CA PRO A 330 21.91 -19.76 37.41
C PRO A 330 23.08 -19.33 38.30
N HIS A 331 24.12 -18.77 37.69
CA HIS A 331 25.26 -18.15 38.36
C HIS A 331 25.33 -16.66 37.95
N PRO A 332 24.73 -15.74 38.74
CA PRO A 332 24.75 -14.32 38.43
C PRO A 332 26.17 -13.77 38.45
N LEU A 333 26.58 -13.14 37.35
CA LEU A 333 27.87 -12.46 37.22
C LEU A 333 27.73 -10.95 37.41
N GLY A 334 26.51 -10.42 37.45
CA GLY A 334 26.24 -8.98 37.49
C GLY A 334 26.60 -8.29 36.18
N THR A 335 26.73 -6.96 36.20
CA THR A 335 27.08 -6.19 35.01
C THR A 335 28.57 -6.30 34.69
N LEU A 336 28.90 -6.79 33.50
CA LEU A 336 30.27 -6.85 32.99
C LEU A 336 30.48 -5.71 31.98
N LYS A 337 31.51 -4.89 32.19
CA LYS A 337 31.95 -3.87 31.22
C LYS A 337 32.60 -4.53 29.99
N PRO A 338 32.71 -3.82 28.86
CA PRO A 338 33.46 -4.30 27.70
C PRO A 338 34.85 -4.82 28.10
N LYS A 339 35.20 -6.00 27.58
CA LYS A 339 36.45 -6.75 27.87
C LYS A 339 36.61 -7.23 29.31
N GLN A 340 35.64 -6.99 30.20
CA GLN A 340 35.66 -7.51 31.56
C GLN A 340 35.31 -9.00 31.55
N SER A 341 36.03 -9.78 32.36
CA SER A 341 35.73 -11.18 32.59
C SER A 341 35.36 -11.46 34.04
N LYS A 342 34.52 -12.48 34.27
CA LYS A 342 34.34 -13.13 35.57
C LYS A 342 34.45 -14.63 35.41
N THR A 343 35.06 -15.27 36.40
CA THR A 343 35.24 -16.73 36.44
C THR A 343 34.31 -17.33 37.48
N VAL A 344 33.61 -18.38 37.08
CA VAL A 344 32.83 -19.25 37.97
C VAL A 344 33.57 -20.58 38.09
N SER A 345 33.90 -20.95 39.32
CA SER A 345 34.57 -22.21 39.62
C SER A 345 33.74 -23.01 40.61
N GLY A 346 33.86 -24.32 40.53
CA GLY A 346 33.16 -25.23 41.45
C GLY A 346 33.66 -26.66 41.31
N THR A 347 32.94 -27.58 41.95
CA THR A 347 33.25 -29.01 41.94
C THR A 347 32.04 -29.84 41.55
N ARG A 348 32.27 -31.01 40.93
CA ARG A 348 31.22 -31.99 40.59
C ARG A 348 31.68 -33.42 40.84
N PRO A 349 30.76 -34.40 40.96
CA PRO A 349 31.15 -35.80 41.10
C PRO A 349 31.97 -36.29 39.90
N ASN A 350 33.03 -37.07 40.14
CA ASN A 350 33.68 -37.81 39.08
C ASN A 350 32.78 -38.98 38.66
N ILE A 351 32.29 -38.96 37.42
CA ILE A 351 31.46 -40.03 36.85
C ILE A 351 32.29 -41.16 36.23
N ALA A 352 33.62 -41.04 36.22
CA ALA A 352 34.50 -42.09 35.78
C ALA A 352 34.51 -43.27 36.77
N PRO A 353 34.56 -44.52 36.27
CA PRO A 353 34.99 -45.64 37.10
C PRO A 353 36.38 -45.37 37.69
N PRO A 354 36.69 -45.87 38.91
CA PRO A 354 38.01 -45.73 39.51
C PRO A 354 39.13 -46.13 38.53
N GLY A 355 40.13 -45.26 38.34
CA GLY A 355 41.26 -45.51 37.44
C GLY A 355 40.98 -45.36 35.94
N LYS A 356 39.79 -44.88 35.54
CA LYS A 356 39.47 -44.59 34.14
C LYS A 356 39.27 -43.09 33.91
N THR A 357 39.47 -42.69 32.66
CA THR A 357 39.14 -41.36 32.15
C THR A 357 37.85 -41.44 31.36
N VAL A 358 36.93 -40.49 31.56
CA VAL A 358 35.78 -40.27 30.67
C VAL A 358 35.80 -38.83 30.17
N THR A 359 35.58 -38.68 28.88
CA THR A 359 35.26 -37.40 28.27
C THR A 359 33.81 -37.06 28.58
N PHE A 360 33.56 -35.86 29.09
CA PHE A 360 32.21 -35.31 29.22
C PHE A 360 32.16 -33.95 28.52
N THR A 361 30.96 -33.58 28.06
CA THR A 361 30.70 -32.26 27.49
C THR A 361 30.00 -31.41 28.54
N ASN A 362 30.55 -30.24 28.85
CA ASN A 362 29.88 -29.24 29.67
C ASN A 362 29.05 -28.36 28.74
N TYR A 363 27.77 -28.20 29.03
CA TYR A 363 26.94 -27.23 28.32
C TYR A 363 26.85 -25.97 29.17
N ALA A 364 27.32 -24.86 28.63
CA ALA A 364 27.29 -23.56 29.29
C ALA A 364 26.74 -22.52 28.32
N TRP A 365 25.91 -21.62 28.82
CA TRP A 365 25.41 -20.47 28.07
C TRP A 365 25.23 -19.27 28.98
N VAL A 366 25.21 -18.06 28.41
CA VAL A 366 25.04 -16.82 29.16
C VAL A 366 23.70 -16.21 28.81
N TYR A 367 22.94 -15.84 29.83
CA TYR A 367 21.75 -15.01 29.72
C TYR A 367 22.11 -13.56 30.03
N SER A 368 21.53 -12.64 29.27
CA SER A 368 21.63 -11.19 29.43
C SER A 368 20.26 -10.57 29.15
N THR A 369 19.80 -9.65 30.01
CA THR A 369 18.54 -8.96 29.76
C THR A 369 18.58 -8.09 28.51
N ALA A 370 19.77 -7.60 28.13
CA ALA A 370 19.96 -6.82 26.91
C ALA A 370 19.82 -7.67 25.63
N GLU A 371 20.04 -8.98 25.70
CA GLU A 371 19.92 -9.89 24.55
C GLU A 371 18.55 -10.60 24.52
N TYR A 372 18.07 -11.09 25.66
CA TYR A 372 16.88 -11.95 25.74
C TYR A 372 15.65 -11.27 26.35
N GLY A 373 15.75 -10.00 26.75
CA GLY A 373 14.71 -9.31 27.50
C GLY A 373 14.63 -9.73 28.96
N GLY A 374 13.63 -9.23 29.68
CA GLY A 374 13.51 -9.41 31.14
C GLY A 374 13.08 -10.81 31.61
N ASP A 375 12.61 -11.70 30.73
CA ASP A 375 12.21 -13.06 31.09
C ASP A 375 13.33 -14.09 30.79
N PRO A 376 14.02 -14.62 31.81
CA PRO A 376 15.07 -15.63 31.61
C PRO A 376 14.56 -16.95 31.02
N LYS A 377 13.24 -17.22 31.10
CA LYS A 377 12.67 -18.42 30.50
C LYS A 377 12.67 -18.35 28.97
N VAL A 378 12.57 -17.15 28.37
CA VAL A 378 12.72 -16.95 26.92
C VAL A 378 14.11 -17.42 26.49
N GLY A 379 15.17 -16.90 27.12
CA GLY A 379 16.54 -17.30 26.83
C GLY A 379 16.79 -18.80 27.02
N SER A 380 16.24 -19.39 28.09
CA SER A 380 16.35 -20.82 28.32
C SER A 380 15.66 -21.66 27.22
N ARG A 381 14.48 -21.26 26.75
CA ARG A 381 13.76 -21.98 25.68
C ARG A 381 14.49 -21.86 24.34
N LEU A 382 14.96 -20.67 24.00
CA LEU A 382 15.73 -20.43 22.77
C LEU A 382 17.04 -21.20 22.76
N ASN A 383 17.79 -21.18 23.86
CA ASN A 383 19.01 -21.97 23.98
C ASN A 383 18.73 -23.48 23.84
N ALA A 384 17.63 -23.98 24.39
CA ALA A 384 17.24 -25.39 24.21
C ALA A 384 16.94 -25.76 22.75
N ARG A 385 16.51 -24.79 21.93
CA ARG A 385 16.26 -24.92 20.49
C ARG A 385 17.47 -24.53 19.63
N ASN A 386 18.63 -24.24 20.25
CA ASN A 386 19.84 -23.74 19.60
C ASN A 386 19.60 -22.48 18.74
N LEU A 387 18.80 -21.55 19.26
CA LEU A 387 18.51 -20.26 18.65
C LEU A 387 19.09 -19.13 19.50
N ARG A 388 19.75 -18.16 18.87
CA ARG A 388 20.24 -16.96 19.54
C ARG A 388 19.85 -15.71 18.76
N PRO A 389 19.35 -14.65 19.43
CA PRO A 389 19.07 -13.37 18.76
C PRO A 389 20.30 -12.80 18.04
N SER A 390 21.49 -13.01 18.61
CA SER A 390 22.77 -12.56 18.03
C SER A 390 23.09 -13.17 16.66
N ASP A 391 22.54 -14.35 16.33
CA ASP A 391 22.80 -15.02 15.05
C ASP A 391 22.26 -14.21 13.85
N LEU A 392 21.31 -13.32 14.11
CA LEU A 392 20.68 -12.48 13.11
C LEU A 392 21.31 -11.09 12.99
N SER A 393 22.43 -10.86 13.69
CA SER A 393 23.23 -9.62 13.57
C SER A 393 22.46 -8.33 13.90
N TYR A 394 21.66 -8.34 14.97
CA TYR A 394 20.95 -7.15 15.45
C TYR A 394 21.61 -6.52 16.66
N GLY A 395 21.65 -5.18 16.71
CA GLY A 395 22.14 -4.42 17.85
C GLY A 395 21.08 -4.19 18.93
N THR A 396 21.51 -3.91 20.15
CA THR A 396 20.64 -3.37 21.21
C THR A 396 20.07 -1.99 20.82
N PRO A 397 18.80 -1.68 21.15
CA PRO A 397 17.89 -2.43 22.03
C PRO A 397 16.93 -3.40 21.32
N LEU A 398 17.20 -3.83 20.07
CA LEU A 398 16.27 -4.72 19.34
C LEU A 398 16.40 -6.21 19.67
N GLN A 399 17.53 -6.64 20.25
CA GLN A 399 17.76 -8.05 20.57
C GLN A 399 16.65 -8.67 21.44
N PRO A 400 16.13 -8.02 22.49
CA PRO A 400 15.01 -8.55 23.27
C PRO A 400 13.75 -8.80 22.44
N THR A 401 13.41 -7.88 21.54
CA THR A 401 12.27 -8.02 20.62
C THR A 401 12.46 -9.21 19.69
N VAL A 402 13.67 -9.39 19.16
CA VAL A 402 14.03 -10.54 18.32
C VAL A 402 13.97 -11.84 19.10
N ALA A 403 14.41 -11.85 20.36
CA ALA A 403 14.29 -13.01 21.25
C ALA A 403 12.82 -13.38 21.49
N GLY A 404 11.98 -12.38 21.80
CA GLY A 404 10.54 -12.57 21.94
C GLY A 404 9.90 -13.16 20.69
N LEU A 405 10.23 -12.62 19.51
CA LEU A 405 9.76 -13.12 18.21
C LEU A 405 10.20 -14.56 17.95
N LEU A 406 11.49 -14.88 18.10
CA LEU A 406 12.01 -16.23 17.92
C LEU A 406 11.30 -17.23 18.84
N ASP A 407 11.09 -16.87 20.11
CA ASP A 407 10.45 -17.77 21.07
C ASP A 407 8.97 -17.97 20.76
N ALA A 408 8.26 -16.89 20.42
CA ALA A 408 6.86 -16.92 20.03
C ALA A 408 6.66 -17.76 18.76
N MET A 409 7.52 -17.59 17.76
CA MET A 409 7.48 -18.32 16.49
C MET A 409 7.89 -19.79 16.60
N THR A 410 8.49 -20.21 17.72
CA THR A 410 8.96 -21.60 17.92
C THR A 410 8.34 -22.28 19.14
N LYS A 411 7.37 -21.65 19.78
CA LYS A 411 6.79 -22.03 21.08
C LYS A 411 6.42 -23.52 21.19
N ASP A 412 5.73 -24.05 20.19
CA ASP A 412 5.18 -25.43 20.20
C ASP A 412 6.02 -26.44 19.42
N ARG A 413 7.27 -26.10 19.10
CA ARG A 413 8.14 -26.94 18.28
C ARG A 413 9.11 -27.77 19.13
N PRO A 414 9.31 -29.06 18.79
CA PRO A 414 10.35 -29.87 19.42
C PRO A 414 11.71 -29.17 19.29
N THR A 415 12.58 -29.34 20.28
CA THR A 415 13.95 -28.79 20.24
C THR A 415 14.79 -29.32 19.08
N SER A 416 14.36 -30.42 18.45
CA SER A 416 14.99 -31.01 17.26
C SER A 416 14.50 -30.44 15.92
N ASP A 417 13.46 -29.60 15.91
CA ASP A 417 12.89 -29.03 14.69
C ASP A 417 13.71 -27.80 14.24
N THR A 418 14.86 -28.06 13.60
CA THR A 418 15.75 -27.00 13.10
C THR A 418 15.09 -26.19 11.98
N GLU A 419 14.22 -26.80 11.18
CA GLU A 419 13.53 -26.14 10.08
C GLU A 419 12.60 -25.02 10.57
N ALA A 420 11.90 -25.23 11.69
CA ALA A 420 11.09 -24.17 12.30
C ALA A 420 11.95 -22.99 12.78
N GLY A 421 13.15 -23.27 13.30
CA GLY A 421 14.13 -22.27 13.69
C GLY A 421 14.65 -21.47 12.50
N ASP A 422 14.99 -22.15 11.41
CA ASP A 422 15.45 -21.52 10.15
C ASP A 422 14.36 -20.62 9.56
N LYS A 423 13.12 -21.12 9.46
CA LYS A 423 11.99 -20.33 8.98
C LYS A 423 11.69 -19.11 9.86
N ALA A 424 11.84 -19.24 11.18
CA ALA A 424 11.68 -18.10 12.08
C ALA A 424 12.77 -17.04 11.86
N ARG A 425 14.02 -17.47 11.67
CA ARG A 425 15.14 -16.59 11.32
C ARG A 425 14.92 -15.86 9.99
N ASP A 426 14.54 -16.59 8.95
CA ASP A 426 14.26 -16.03 7.62
C ASP A 426 13.10 -15.01 7.66
N ALA A 427 12.04 -15.33 8.39
CA ALA A 427 10.89 -14.46 8.57
C ALA A 427 11.22 -13.17 9.34
N ILE A 428 12.06 -13.26 10.40
CA ILE A 428 12.54 -12.07 11.13
C ILE A 428 13.47 -11.25 10.23
N TYR A 429 14.35 -11.90 9.46
CA TYR A 429 15.21 -11.21 8.49
C TYR A 429 14.40 -10.45 7.42
N ALA A 430 13.35 -11.07 6.88
CA ALA A 430 12.44 -10.43 5.93
C ALA A 430 11.65 -9.28 6.58
N ALA A 431 11.14 -9.45 7.80
CA ALA A 431 10.47 -8.37 8.53
C ALA A 431 11.43 -7.21 8.84
N ASN A 432 12.68 -7.51 9.15
CA ASN A 432 13.73 -6.53 9.41
C ASN A 432 14.03 -5.70 8.16
N SER A 433 14.22 -6.32 7.00
CA SER A 433 14.46 -5.57 5.75
C SER A 433 13.27 -4.70 5.32
N GLN A 434 12.09 -4.91 5.91
CA GLN A 434 10.88 -4.13 5.71
C GLN A 434 10.60 -3.10 6.82
N GLY A 435 11.51 -2.94 7.79
CA GLY A 435 11.31 -2.04 8.94
C GLY A 435 10.15 -2.43 9.86
N ALA A 436 9.76 -3.71 9.87
CA ALA A 436 8.57 -4.20 10.56
C ALA A 436 8.82 -4.70 11.99
N LEU A 437 10.09 -4.80 12.43
CA LEU A 437 10.42 -5.32 13.76
C LEU A 437 9.77 -4.55 14.92
N PRO A 438 9.70 -3.20 14.93
CA PRO A 438 9.09 -2.49 16.04
C PRO A 438 7.59 -2.78 16.20
N ASP A 439 6.87 -2.86 15.07
CA ASP A 439 5.45 -3.20 15.06
C ASP A 439 5.23 -4.66 15.49
N LEU A 440 6.10 -5.57 15.07
CA LEU A 440 6.07 -6.98 15.51
C LEU A 440 6.40 -7.13 16.99
N GLY A 441 7.32 -6.31 17.51
CA GLY A 441 7.58 -6.21 18.93
C GLY A 441 6.33 -5.81 19.69
N GLN A 442 5.62 -4.76 19.24
CA GLN A 442 4.35 -4.35 19.83
C GLN A 442 3.32 -5.50 19.84
N ILE A 443 3.25 -6.29 18.77
CA ILE A 443 2.34 -7.44 18.67
C ILE A 443 2.73 -8.56 19.64
N VAL A 444 4.01 -8.98 19.65
CA VAL A 444 4.47 -10.10 20.48
C VAL A 444 4.51 -9.74 21.95
N ASP A 445 5.01 -8.55 22.30
CA ASP A 445 5.09 -8.06 23.67
C ASP A 445 3.70 -7.89 24.31
N SER A 446 2.65 -7.72 23.49
CA SER A 446 1.28 -7.70 23.96
C SER A 446 0.83 -9.03 24.61
N GLY A 447 1.46 -10.16 24.23
CA GLY A 447 1.05 -11.51 24.62
C GLY A 447 -0.34 -11.94 24.13
N ARG A 448 -0.95 -11.18 23.21
CA ARG A 448 -2.36 -11.31 22.80
C ARG A 448 -2.57 -11.75 21.34
N LEU A 449 -1.50 -12.13 20.66
CA LEU A 449 -1.58 -12.90 19.41
C LEU A 449 -1.84 -14.37 19.74
N ASN A 450 -2.92 -14.93 19.21
CA ASN A 450 -3.38 -16.29 19.50
C ASN A 450 -2.59 -17.37 18.78
N ASN A 451 -1.97 -17.05 17.64
CA ASN A 451 -1.21 -17.97 16.78
C ASN A 451 0.19 -17.41 16.40
N PRO A 452 1.02 -17.02 17.38
CA PRO A 452 2.33 -16.43 17.11
C PRO A 452 3.27 -17.34 16.28
N GLU A 453 3.07 -18.65 16.34
CA GLU A 453 3.81 -19.64 15.57
C GLU A 453 3.56 -19.55 14.05
N ASP A 454 2.44 -18.97 13.61
CA ASP A 454 2.14 -18.77 12.19
C ASP A 454 2.83 -17.53 11.61
N LEU A 455 3.39 -16.64 12.44
CA LEU A 455 4.16 -15.48 11.95
C LEU A 455 5.30 -15.91 11.02
N ARG A 456 5.94 -17.06 11.26
CA ARG A 456 7.01 -17.58 10.38
C ARG A 456 6.55 -17.91 8.96
N LYS A 457 5.24 -18.08 8.73
CA LYS A 457 4.62 -18.29 7.42
C LYS A 457 4.05 -16.99 6.85
N ILE A 458 3.55 -16.12 7.72
CA ILE A 458 2.88 -14.85 7.35
C ILE A 458 3.90 -13.80 6.91
N LEU A 459 4.95 -13.56 7.71
CA LEU A 459 5.90 -12.47 7.49
C LEU A 459 6.67 -12.55 6.17
N PRO A 460 7.03 -13.73 5.63
CA PRO A 460 7.61 -13.79 4.28
C PRO A 460 6.69 -13.25 3.18
N THR A 461 5.39 -13.10 3.44
CA THR A 461 4.42 -12.54 2.48
C THR A 461 4.07 -11.07 2.77
N THR A 462 4.67 -10.43 3.78
CA THR A 462 4.44 -9.02 4.09
C THR A 462 5.14 -8.04 3.15
N ASP A 463 5.80 -8.57 2.11
CA ASP A 463 6.35 -7.79 0.99
C ASP A 463 5.25 -7.08 0.17
N LYS A 464 3.99 -7.53 0.28
CA LYS A 464 2.83 -6.82 -0.28
C LYS A 464 2.36 -5.72 0.66
N VAL A 465 2.05 -4.54 0.11
CA VAL A 465 1.51 -3.39 0.86
C VAL A 465 0.32 -3.79 1.74
N ASP A 466 -0.61 -4.59 1.20
CA ASP A 466 -1.79 -5.08 1.94
C ASP A 466 -1.40 -5.76 3.27
N ASN A 467 -0.41 -6.65 3.23
CA ASN A 467 0.03 -7.40 4.41
C ASN A 467 0.81 -6.53 5.40
N ARG A 468 1.57 -5.55 4.91
CA ARG A 468 2.21 -4.53 5.78
C ARG A 468 1.16 -3.68 6.48
N ARG A 469 0.08 -3.29 5.80
CA ARG A 469 -1.04 -2.54 6.41
C ARG A 469 -1.76 -3.39 7.45
N VAL A 470 -2.05 -4.66 7.17
CA VAL A 470 -2.62 -5.60 8.16
C VAL A 470 -1.76 -5.68 9.42
N LEU A 471 -0.44 -5.80 9.28
CA LEU A 471 0.48 -5.81 10.41
C LEU A 471 0.37 -4.52 11.25
N GLN A 472 0.38 -3.36 10.60
CA GLN A 472 0.26 -2.06 11.29
C GLN A 472 -1.08 -1.93 12.01
N GLN A 473 -2.16 -2.45 11.41
CA GLN A 473 -3.50 -2.47 12.00
C GLN A 473 -3.56 -3.33 13.26
N ILE A 474 -3.01 -4.55 13.20
CA ILE A 474 -2.97 -5.45 14.36
C ILE A 474 -2.18 -4.79 15.50
N ALA A 475 -1.04 -4.19 15.19
CA ALA A 475 -0.23 -3.50 16.18
C ALA A 475 -0.98 -2.30 16.80
N GLN A 476 -1.64 -1.47 15.99
CA GLN A 476 -2.48 -0.36 16.48
C GLN A 476 -3.68 -0.82 17.31
N LEU A 477 -4.36 -1.89 16.89
CA LEU A 477 -5.48 -2.48 17.62
C LEU A 477 -5.03 -2.94 19.01
N LEU A 478 -3.92 -3.69 19.07
CA LEU A 478 -3.38 -4.17 20.34
C LEU A 478 -2.88 -3.00 21.21
N GLN A 479 -2.39 -1.92 20.61
CA GLN A 479 -2.01 -0.73 21.37
C GLN A 479 -3.22 0.02 21.95
N ALA A 480 -4.28 0.18 21.15
CA ALA A 480 -5.46 0.98 21.51
C ALA A 480 -6.42 0.24 22.44
N ASP A 481 -6.57 -1.07 22.28
CA ASP A 481 -7.44 -1.91 23.10
C ASP A 481 -6.61 -2.94 23.88
N PRO A 482 -6.44 -2.81 25.21
CA PRO A 482 -5.69 -3.76 26.02
C PRO A 482 -6.39 -5.13 26.18
N HIS A 483 -7.69 -5.23 25.84
CA HIS A 483 -8.46 -6.46 25.90
C HIS A 483 -8.56 -7.17 24.55
N ALA A 484 -8.05 -6.57 23.48
CA ALA A 484 -8.05 -7.19 22.16
C ALA A 484 -7.19 -8.46 22.13
N HIS A 485 -7.72 -9.56 21.60
CA HIS A 485 -6.96 -10.75 21.23
C HIS A 485 -7.10 -10.99 19.73
N VAL A 486 -5.99 -11.29 19.05
CA VAL A 486 -5.94 -11.35 17.59
C VAL A 486 -5.48 -12.73 17.13
N THR A 487 -6.09 -13.24 16.06
CA THR A 487 -5.60 -14.35 15.26
C THR A 487 -5.29 -13.82 13.87
N TRP A 488 -4.03 -13.81 13.47
CA TRP A 488 -3.63 -13.38 12.13
C TRP A 488 -3.69 -14.59 11.18
N THR A 489 -4.54 -14.54 10.16
CA THR A 489 -4.70 -15.69 9.27
C THR A 489 -3.52 -15.79 8.31
N ALA A 490 -2.92 -16.97 8.22
CA ALA A 490 -1.91 -17.24 7.21
C ALA A 490 -2.52 -17.30 5.81
N PRO A 491 -1.78 -16.86 4.76
CA PRO A 491 -2.15 -17.17 3.39
C PRO A 491 -2.40 -18.68 3.23
N PRO A 492 -3.38 -19.10 2.42
CA PRO A 492 -3.66 -20.52 2.24
C PRO A 492 -2.42 -21.21 1.64
N ALA A 493 -2.12 -22.42 2.09
CA ALA A 493 -1.15 -23.24 1.37
C ALA A 493 -1.71 -23.60 -0.02
N ALA A 494 -0.84 -24.01 -0.95
CA ALA A 494 -1.29 -24.42 -2.28
C ALA A 494 -2.30 -25.57 -2.18
N GLY A 495 -3.55 -25.31 -2.56
CA GLY A 495 -4.67 -26.26 -2.48
C GLY A 495 -5.65 -26.01 -1.33
N ASP A 496 -5.31 -25.14 -0.37
CA ASP A 496 -6.22 -24.75 0.71
C ASP A 496 -7.18 -23.64 0.24
N THR A 497 -8.36 -23.59 0.84
CA THR A 497 -9.29 -22.47 0.64
C THR A 497 -8.71 -21.22 1.29
N ALA A 498 -8.70 -20.09 0.56
CA ALA A 498 -8.29 -18.81 1.13
C ALA A 498 -9.10 -18.49 2.40
N PRO A 499 -8.44 -17.97 3.45
CA PRO A 499 -9.16 -17.54 4.63
C PRO A 499 -10.08 -16.36 4.24
N PRO A 500 -11.31 -16.30 4.80
CA PRO A 500 -12.26 -15.25 4.44
C PRO A 500 -11.88 -13.85 4.94
N ALA A 501 -10.92 -13.76 5.85
CA ALA A 501 -10.49 -12.55 6.53
C ALA A 501 -8.97 -12.61 6.66
N ASP A 502 -8.31 -11.46 6.77
CA ASP A 502 -6.86 -11.35 6.99
C ASP A 502 -6.50 -11.49 8.47
N TYR A 503 -7.42 -11.11 9.36
CA TYR A 503 -7.31 -11.39 10.79
C TYR A 503 -8.68 -11.46 11.46
N LEU A 504 -8.73 -12.21 12.55
CA LEU A 504 -9.87 -12.30 13.45
C LEU A 504 -9.47 -11.64 14.77
N TYR A 505 -10.38 -10.95 15.43
CA TYR A 505 -10.11 -10.48 16.78
C TYR A 505 -11.34 -10.50 17.67
N THR A 506 -11.08 -10.57 18.98
CA THR A 506 -12.06 -10.39 20.03
C THR A 506 -11.70 -9.14 20.83
N THR A 507 -12.65 -8.24 21.02
CA THR A 507 -12.50 -6.99 21.79
C THR A 507 -13.60 -6.90 22.84
N THR A 508 -13.46 -6.01 23.81
CA THR A 508 -14.53 -5.67 24.76
C THR A 508 -15.03 -4.26 24.45
N GLU A 509 -16.26 -4.14 23.95
CA GLU A 509 -16.93 -2.87 23.70
C GLU A 509 -18.16 -2.76 24.60
N GLN A 510 -18.25 -1.71 25.41
CA GLN A 510 -19.38 -1.47 26.32
C GLN A 510 -19.68 -2.69 27.22
N ASP A 511 -18.64 -3.30 27.80
CA ASP A 511 -18.72 -4.52 28.64
C ASP A 511 -19.19 -5.80 27.90
N HIS A 512 -19.34 -5.77 26.58
CA HIS A 512 -19.67 -6.92 25.76
C HIS A 512 -18.48 -7.37 24.92
N GLN A 513 -18.25 -8.69 24.86
CA GLN A 513 -17.28 -9.23 23.91
C GLN A 513 -17.83 -9.17 22.48
N ALA A 514 -17.13 -8.44 21.61
CA ALA A 514 -17.37 -8.45 20.18
C ALA A 514 -16.32 -9.33 19.48
N LYS A 515 -16.77 -10.12 18.50
CA LYS A 515 -15.90 -10.94 17.65
C LYS A 515 -15.98 -10.41 16.22
N ARG A 516 -14.83 -10.09 15.62
CA ARG A 516 -14.75 -9.46 14.31
C ARG A 516 -13.82 -10.22 13.38
N ALA A 517 -14.26 -10.39 12.14
CA ALA A 517 -13.47 -10.94 11.06
C ALA A 517 -13.19 -9.80 10.08
N VAL A 518 -11.92 -9.42 9.96
CA VAL A 518 -11.52 -8.24 9.17
C VAL A 518 -10.88 -8.68 7.87
N LYS A 519 -11.41 -8.14 6.78
CA LYS A 519 -10.76 -8.15 5.48
C LYS A 519 -10.29 -6.74 5.14
N ALA A 520 -8.99 -6.55 5.02
CA ALA A 520 -8.37 -5.27 4.71
C ALA A 520 -7.97 -5.23 3.22
N GLU A 521 -8.29 -4.12 2.58
CA GLU A 521 -7.94 -3.86 1.18
C GLU A 521 -7.31 -2.48 1.08
N THR A 522 -6.13 -2.40 0.45
CA THR A 522 -5.51 -1.10 0.14
C THR A 522 -6.14 -0.51 -1.11
N VAL A 523 -6.50 0.77 -1.05
CA VAL A 523 -7.08 1.54 -2.16
C VAL A 523 -6.11 2.65 -2.55
N ARG A 524 -5.62 2.62 -3.79
CA ARG A 524 -4.59 3.56 -4.28
C ARG A 524 -5.14 4.65 -5.19
N SER A 525 -6.37 4.49 -5.65
CA SER A 525 -7.05 5.49 -6.46
C SER A 525 -8.54 5.52 -6.16
N PRO A 526 -9.23 6.63 -6.42
CA PRO A 526 -10.68 6.70 -6.24
C PRO A 526 -11.44 5.60 -7.00
N THR A 527 -10.91 5.17 -8.15
CA THR A 527 -11.54 4.17 -9.03
C THR A 527 -11.39 2.74 -8.50
N GLU A 528 -10.37 2.45 -7.70
CA GLU A 528 -10.19 1.14 -7.05
C GLU A 528 -11.19 0.89 -5.92
N LEU A 529 -11.75 1.94 -5.35
CA LEU A 529 -12.54 1.86 -4.12
C LEU A 529 -13.74 0.90 -4.28
N GLY A 530 -14.40 0.92 -5.44
CA GLY A 530 -15.49 -0.01 -5.76
C GLY A 530 -15.02 -1.45 -6.01
N SER A 531 -13.93 -1.65 -6.76
CA SER A 531 -13.44 -2.99 -7.09
C SER A 531 -12.83 -3.71 -5.87
N LYS A 532 -12.13 -2.97 -5.01
CA LYS A 532 -11.58 -3.43 -3.74
C LYS A 532 -12.67 -3.76 -2.73
N ALA A 533 -13.70 -2.92 -2.62
CA ALA A 533 -14.85 -3.23 -1.78
C ALA A 533 -15.56 -4.52 -2.23
N ARG A 534 -15.75 -4.70 -3.55
CA ARG A 534 -16.33 -5.93 -4.11
C ARG A 534 -15.51 -7.16 -3.77
N LEU A 535 -14.18 -7.08 -3.92
CA LEU A 535 -13.24 -8.15 -3.63
C LEU A 535 -13.30 -8.54 -2.14
N GLY A 536 -13.14 -7.56 -1.25
CA GLY A 536 -13.11 -7.83 0.18
C GLY A 536 -14.45 -8.33 0.71
N ALA A 537 -15.58 -7.76 0.25
CA ALA A 537 -16.91 -8.25 0.60
C ALA A 537 -17.15 -9.68 0.10
N ALA A 538 -16.71 -10.03 -1.11
CA ALA A 538 -16.81 -11.39 -1.64
C ALA A 538 -16.01 -12.38 -0.78
N GLN A 539 -14.77 -12.04 -0.43
CA GLN A 539 -13.91 -12.91 0.38
C GLN A 539 -14.49 -13.18 1.78
N LEU A 540 -15.03 -12.15 2.45
CA LEU A 540 -15.73 -12.33 3.73
C LEU A 540 -16.93 -13.29 3.63
N ASN A 541 -17.55 -13.38 2.46
CA ASN A 541 -18.70 -14.25 2.22
C ASN A 541 -18.33 -15.62 1.62
N GLY A 542 -17.03 -15.94 1.48
CA GLY A 542 -16.56 -17.20 0.90
C GLY A 542 -16.74 -17.29 -0.62
N GLU A 543 -16.98 -16.15 -1.26
CA GLU A 543 -17.13 -16.05 -2.70
C GLU A 543 -15.78 -15.80 -3.37
N GLN A 544 -15.57 -16.40 -4.54
CA GLN A 544 -14.44 -16.07 -5.40
C GLN A 544 -14.93 -15.12 -6.50
N PRO A 545 -14.47 -13.86 -6.53
CA PRO A 545 -14.97 -12.85 -7.46
C PRO A 545 -14.86 -13.27 -8.93
N ASP A 546 -13.85 -14.06 -9.27
CA ASP A 546 -13.50 -14.39 -10.66
C ASP A 546 -13.89 -15.80 -11.11
N SER A 547 -14.29 -16.69 -10.19
CA SER A 547 -14.60 -18.09 -10.55
C SER A 547 -16.09 -18.41 -10.60
N GLY A 548 -16.95 -17.51 -10.12
CA GLY A 548 -18.40 -17.74 -10.01
C GLY A 548 -18.77 -18.94 -9.14
N THR A 549 -17.80 -19.58 -8.48
CA THR A 549 -18.00 -20.74 -7.60
C THR A 549 -17.75 -20.34 -6.16
N ALA A 550 -18.76 -20.53 -5.30
CA ALA A 550 -18.62 -20.43 -3.86
C ALA A 550 -17.80 -21.63 -3.34
N ARG A 551 -16.48 -21.55 -3.51
CA ARG A 551 -15.52 -22.54 -2.98
C ARG A 551 -14.69 -22.01 -1.81
N GLY A 552 -14.87 -20.73 -1.44
CA GLY A 552 -14.21 -20.15 -0.29
C GLY A 552 -14.91 -20.53 1.02
N GLN A 553 -14.16 -20.53 2.11
CA GLN A 553 -14.73 -20.66 3.44
C GLN A 553 -15.40 -19.34 3.81
N LYS A 554 -16.71 -19.33 4.08
CA LYS A 554 -17.41 -18.14 4.60
C LYS A 554 -16.94 -17.83 6.03
N VAL A 555 -16.93 -16.54 6.42
CA VAL A 555 -16.74 -16.16 7.84
C VAL A 555 -17.72 -16.96 8.71
N ARG A 556 -17.20 -17.53 9.81
CA ARG A 556 -18.01 -18.33 10.75
C ARG A 556 -19.12 -17.48 11.37
N SER A 557 -20.30 -18.07 11.55
CA SER A 557 -21.41 -17.47 12.30
C SER A 557 -20.95 -16.98 13.67
N GLY A 558 -21.39 -15.78 14.08
CA GLY A 558 -21.02 -15.18 15.36
C GLY A 558 -19.82 -14.23 15.30
N TYR A 559 -19.26 -14.01 14.12
CA TYR A 559 -18.33 -12.90 13.85
C TYR A 559 -19.05 -11.81 13.05
N GLU A 560 -18.82 -10.56 13.44
CA GLU A 560 -19.12 -9.39 12.62
C GLU A 560 -18.13 -9.33 11.44
N ARG A 561 -18.65 -9.28 10.21
CA ARG A 561 -17.89 -9.15 8.97
C ARG A 561 -17.49 -7.69 8.77
N VAL A 562 -16.20 -7.39 8.92
CA VAL A 562 -15.66 -6.05 8.79
C VAL A 562 -14.86 -5.94 7.50
N LEU A 563 -15.37 -5.18 6.54
CA LEU A 563 -14.59 -4.76 5.38
C LEU A 563 -13.86 -3.47 5.73
N ARG A 564 -12.54 -3.49 5.63
CA ARG A 564 -11.69 -2.33 5.87
C ARG A 564 -11.02 -1.91 4.56
N LEU A 565 -11.18 -0.65 4.17
CA LEU A 565 -10.52 -0.03 3.03
C LEU A 565 -9.51 0.99 3.54
N ASP A 566 -8.23 0.71 3.37
CA ASP A 566 -7.15 1.63 3.73
C ASP A 566 -6.80 2.48 2.50
N LEU A 567 -7.14 3.77 2.55
CA LEU A 567 -6.86 4.71 1.48
C LEU A 567 -5.39 5.14 1.57
N GLU A 568 -4.63 4.90 0.51
CA GLU A 568 -3.29 5.46 0.37
C GLU A 568 -3.39 6.92 -0.12
N PRO A 569 -2.43 7.80 0.20
CA PRO A 569 -2.45 9.21 -0.19
C PRO A 569 -2.69 9.47 -1.70
N PHE A 570 -2.35 8.50 -2.55
CA PHE A 570 -2.61 8.49 -4.00
C PHE A 570 -4.10 8.63 -4.37
N VAL A 571 -5.04 8.31 -3.47
CA VAL A 571 -6.48 8.58 -3.69
C VAL A 571 -6.78 10.08 -3.83
N GLY A 572 -5.83 10.93 -3.46
CA GLY A 572 -5.90 12.37 -3.57
C GLY A 572 -6.45 13.05 -2.31
N PRO A 573 -6.24 14.37 -2.15
CA PRO A 573 -6.58 15.09 -0.94
C PRO A 573 -8.08 15.08 -0.58
N LEU A 574 -8.96 14.96 -1.59
CA LEU A 574 -10.41 14.97 -1.41
C LEU A 574 -10.97 13.67 -0.84
N LEU A 575 -10.18 12.60 -0.79
CA LEU A 575 -10.55 11.36 -0.10
C LEU A 575 -9.66 11.10 1.11
N ASP A 576 -8.39 11.51 1.06
CA ASP A 576 -7.45 11.23 2.15
C ASP A 576 -7.67 12.11 3.40
N LEU A 577 -8.07 13.37 3.23
CA LEU A 577 -8.10 14.36 4.32
C LEU A 577 -9.49 14.77 4.77
N VAL A 578 -10.52 14.19 4.15
CA VAL A 578 -11.91 14.54 4.42
C VAL A 578 -12.43 13.90 5.70
N THR A 579 -13.29 14.62 6.40
CA THR A 579 -13.93 14.15 7.63
C THR A 579 -14.93 13.02 7.35
N THR A 580 -15.41 12.32 8.39
CA THR A 580 -16.46 11.30 8.23
C THR A 580 -17.68 11.83 7.47
N GLN A 581 -18.13 13.05 7.79
CA GLN A 581 -19.31 13.65 7.17
C GLN A 581 -19.07 13.99 5.69
N ASP A 582 -17.92 14.57 5.37
CA ASP A 582 -17.52 14.91 3.99
C ASP A 582 -17.34 13.63 3.15
N LEU A 583 -16.75 12.59 3.74
CA LEU A 583 -16.58 11.29 3.13
C LEU A 583 -17.94 10.60 2.88
N GLU A 584 -18.83 10.58 3.88
CA GLU A 584 -20.19 10.03 3.73
C GLU A 584 -20.98 10.75 2.62
N HIS A 585 -20.91 12.08 2.58
CA HIS A 585 -21.54 12.86 1.51
C HIS A 585 -20.96 12.50 0.13
N SER A 586 -19.63 12.43 0.02
CA SER A 586 -18.96 12.09 -1.23
C SER A 586 -19.31 10.68 -1.70
N LEU A 587 -19.28 9.70 -0.79
CA LEU A 587 -19.57 8.29 -1.10
C LEU A 587 -21.04 8.04 -1.39
N SER A 588 -21.96 8.81 -0.81
CA SER A 588 -23.41 8.66 -1.04
C SER A 588 -23.88 9.31 -2.34
N THR A 589 -23.28 10.44 -2.73
CA THR A 589 -23.75 11.23 -3.89
C THR A 589 -22.88 11.07 -5.13
N GLY A 590 -21.61 10.72 -4.98
CA GLY A 590 -20.67 10.62 -6.09
C GLY A 590 -21.03 9.47 -7.04
N PRO A 591 -21.26 9.72 -8.35
CA PRO A 591 -21.56 8.65 -9.31
C PRO A 591 -20.40 7.66 -9.48
N GLN A 592 -19.16 8.11 -9.30
CA GLN A 592 -17.97 7.27 -9.33
C GLN A 592 -17.93 6.21 -8.22
N PHE A 593 -18.67 6.42 -7.12
CA PHE A 593 -18.74 5.48 -6.00
C PHE A 593 -19.96 4.55 -6.07
N GLN A 594 -20.70 4.53 -7.19
CA GLN A 594 -21.84 3.61 -7.36
C GLN A 594 -21.41 2.15 -7.17
N GLN A 595 -20.27 1.75 -7.74
CA GLN A 595 -19.77 0.39 -7.59
C GLN A 595 -19.45 0.02 -6.13
N LEU A 596 -18.95 0.97 -5.32
CA LEU A 596 -18.79 0.75 -3.87
C LEU A 596 -20.14 0.43 -3.25
N ARG A 597 -21.13 1.31 -3.45
CA ARG A 597 -22.48 1.17 -2.89
C ARG A 597 -23.10 -0.18 -3.26
N ASP A 598 -23.02 -0.56 -4.53
CA ASP A 598 -23.52 -1.84 -5.03
C ASP A 598 -22.79 -3.03 -4.39
N SER A 599 -21.48 -2.91 -4.16
CA SER A 599 -20.65 -3.98 -3.60
C SER A 599 -20.95 -4.29 -2.13
N LEU A 600 -21.58 -3.35 -1.42
CA LEU A 600 -22.00 -3.51 -0.02
C LEU A 600 -23.32 -4.29 0.12
N CYS A 601 -24.05 -4.51 -0.96
CA CYS A 601 -25.36 -5.16 -0.95
C CYS A 601 -25.33 -6.52 -1.65
N GLU A 602 -26.13 -7.47 -1.17
CA GLU A 602 -26.29 -8.77 -1.83
C GLU A 602 -26.90 -8.56 -3.24
N PRO A 603 -26.45 -9.29 -4.27
CA PRO A 603 -26.92 -9.08 -5.65
C PRO A 603 -28.44 -9.25 -5.85
N ASP A 604 -29.10 -10.03 -4.98
CA ASP A 604 -30.54 -10.29 -4.99
C ASP A 604 -31.34 -9.35 -4.05
N GLY A 605 -30.68 -8.37 -3.45
CA GLY A 605 -31.28 -7.51 -2.44
C GLY A 605 -31.48 -8.18 -1.08
N GLY A 606 -30.81 -9.31 -0.82
CA GLY A 606 -30.86 -10.07 0.44
C GLY A 606 -30.25 -9.38 1.68
N GLY A 607 -30.01 -8.08 1.62
CA GLY A 607 -29.42 -7.29 2.71
C GLY A 607 -27.94 -6.96 2.51
N PRO A 608 -27.24 -6.52 3.57
CA PRO A 608 -25.85 -6.08 3.47
C PRO A 608 -24.85 -7.26 3.45
N ARG A 609 -23.86 -7.18 2.55
CA ARG A 609 -22.77 -8.17 2.41
C ARG A 609 -21.72 -8.06 3.49
N VAL A 610 -21.67 -6.93 4.19
CA VAL A 610 -20.75 -6.68 5.30
C VAL A 610 -21.54 -6.11 6.46
N ASP A 611 -21.14 -6.45 7.68
CA ASP A 611 -21.81 -5.94 8.89
C ASP A 611 -21.24 -4.57 9.29
N ARG A 612 -20.00 -4.29 8.86
CA ARG A 612 -19.33 -2.99 9.04
C ARG A 612 -18.41 -2.68 7.87
N LEU A 613 -18.53 -1.47 7.33
CA LEU A 613 -17.51 -0.86 6.49
C LEU A 613 -16.64 0.06 7.35
N VAL A 614 -15.33 -0.09 7.24
CA VAL A 614 -14.33 0.81 7.82
C VAL A 614 -13.52 1.40 6.68
N ILE A 615 -13.40 2.72 6.63
CA ILE A 615 -12.46 3.40 5.73
C ILE A 615 -11.44 4.11 6.58
N VAL A 616 -10.15 3.90 6.30
CA VAL A 616 -9.05 4.58 6.98
C VAL A 616 -8.33 5.47 6.00
N ASN A 617 -8.19 6.74 6.36
CA ASN A 617 -7.52 7.75 5.55
C ASN A 617 -6.57 8.61 6.42
N GLY A 618 -5.94 9.61 5.82
CA GLY A 618 -5.08 10.59 6.50
C GLY A 618 -5.75 11.29 7.69
N SER A 619 -7.08 11.51 7.64
CA SER A 619 -7.85 12.18 8.69
C SER A 619 -8.22 11.27 9.88
N GLY A 620 -8.32 9.95 9.68
CA GLY A 620 -8.61 9.00 10.74
C GLY A 620 -9.28 7.71 10.27
N THR A 621 -10.00 7.07 11.21
CA THR A 621 -10.79 5.86 10.96
C THR A 621 -12.28 6.23 10.95
N HIS A 622 -12.95 5.88 9.86
CA HIS A 622 -14.37 6.13 9.61
C HIS A 622 -15.11 4.81 9.53
N GLN A 623 -16.28 4.70 10.14
CA GLN A 623 -17.00 3.44 10.22
C GLN A 623 -18.50 3.61 10.03
N TRP A 624 -19.10 2.68 9.30
CA TRP A 624 -20.54 2.61 9.04
C TRP A 624 -21.02 1.17 9.26
N THR A 625 -22.05 1.01 10.08
CA THR A 625 -22.75 -0.27 10.30
C THR A 625 -24.05 -0.37 9.50
N ASP A 626 -24.49 0.76 8.94
CA ASP A 626 -25.66 0.87 8.07
C ASP A 626 -25.22 1.40 6.70
N PRO A 627 -25.10 0.54 5.67
CA PRO A 627 -24.72 0.97 4.32
C PRO A 627 -25.66 2.02 3.70
N SER A 628 -26.89 2.18 4.19
CA SER A 628 -27.83 3.18 3.66
C SER A 628 -27.38 4.62 3.91
N GLN A 629 -26.56 4.86 4.95
CA GLN A 629 -25.89 6.15 5.20
C GLN A 629 -24.96 6.54 4.04
N LEU A 630 -24.42 5.54 3.34
CA LEU A 630 -23.59 5.73 2.15
C LEU A 630 -24.41 5.69 0.85
N GLY A 631 -25.74 5.81 0.93
CA GLY A 631 -26.62 5.72 -0.23
C GLY A 631 -26.76 4.30 -0.82
N ALA A 632 -26.24 3.27 -0.15
CA ALA A 632 -26.40 1.89 -0.61
C ALA A 632 -27.83 1.40 -0.31
N SER A 633 -28.54 0.95 -1.35
CA SER A 633 -29.92 0.45 -1.22
C SER A 633 -29.93 -1.08 -1.15
N CYS A 634 -29.50 -1.63 -0.01
CA CYS A 634 -29.53 -3.06 0.23
C CYS A 634 -30.96 -3.43 0.66
N GLY A 635 -31.81 -3.78 -0.32
CA GLY A 635 -33.26 -3.95 -0.16
C GLY A 635 -33.71 -4.37 1.24
N SER A 636 -34.52 -3.52 1.90
CA SER A 636 -35.39 -3.98 2.97
C SER A 636 -36.53 -4.70 2.26
N GLY A 637 -36.74 -5.99 2.52
CA GLY A 637 -37.73 -6.80 1.80
C GLY A 637 -39.15 -6.23 1.87
N THR A 638 -39.48 -5.28 0.99
CA THR A 638 -40.79 -4.87 0.45
C THR A 638 -40.52 -3.73 -0.53
N SER A 639 -40.66 -4.04 -1.82
CA SER A 639 -40.50 -3.13 -2.97
C SER A 639 -41.37 -1.87 -2.83
N PRO A 640 -40.83 -0.69 -3.15
CA PRO A 640 -41.45 0.06 -4.25
C PRO A 640 -40.43 0.68 -5.21
N THR A 641 -40.78 0.59 -6.49
CA THR A 641 -40.14 1.23 -7.63
C THR A 641 -40.23 2.76 -7.56
N PRO A 642 -39.14 3.49 -7.88
CA PRO A 642 -39.27 4.81 -8.48
C PRO A 642 -38.51 4.95 -9.81
N SER A 643 -39.12 5.75 -10.68
CA SER A 643 -38.80 6.12 -12.05
C SER A 643 -37.65 7.13 -12.19
N LEU A 644 -36.85 6.98 -13.26
CA LEU A 644 -35.79 7.89 -13.74
C LEU A 644 -36.33 9.02 -14.65
N PRO A 645 -35.64 10.19 -14.66
CA PRO A 645 -35.15 10.78 -15.92
C PRO A 645 -33.67 11.29 -15.75
N ALA A 646 -32.80 11.49 -16.75
CA ALA A 646 -32.83 11.39 -18.22
C ALA A 646 -31.39 11.20 -18.78
N SER A 647 -31.31 10.54 -19.95
CA SER A 647 -30.26 10.60 -21.01
C SER A 647 -28.79 10.26 -20.68
N ALA A 648 -28.51 8.96 -20.53
CA ALA A 648 -27.24 8.38 -20.99
C ALA A 648 -27.52 7.57 -22.28
N ILE A 649 -26.60 7.62 -23.24
CA ILE A 649 -26.63 6.73 -24.42
C ILE A 649 -26.73 5.29 -23.88
N PRO A 650 -27.72 4.49 -24.31
CA PRO A 650 -27.98 3.19 -23.72
C PRO A 650 -26.75 2.31 -23.85
N THR A 651 -26.11 2.02 -22.72
CA THR A 651 -25.18 0.91 -22.63
C THR A 651 -25.98 -0.35 -22.98
N PRO A 652 -25.52 -1.22 -23.89
CA PRO A 652 -26.09 -2.55 -24.03
C PRO A 652 -25.73 -3.35 -22.78
N GLY A 653 -26.49 -3.13 -21.71
CA GLY A 653 -26.47 -3.98 -20.53
C GLY A 653 -27.22 -5.24 -20.88
N MET A 654 -26.51 -6.28 -21.32
CA MET A 654 -27.05 -7.62 -21.29
C MET A 654 -27.15 -8.02 -19.82
N THR A 655 -28.38 -8.15 -19.32
CA THR A 655 -28.62 -8.82 -18.04
C THR A 655 -28.51 -10.32 -18.28
N PRO A 656 -27.84 -11.08 -17.40
CA PRO A 656 -27.90 -12.54 -17.44
C PRO A 656 -29.37 -12.98 -17.43
N PRO A 657 -29.72 -14.08 -18.12
CA PRO A 657 -31.03 -14.69 -17.92
C PRO A 657 -31.23 -15.03 -16.43
N PRO A 658 -32.49 -15.07 -15.94
CA PRO A 658 -32.79 -15.46 -14.57
C PRO A 658 -32.11 -16.79 -14.20
N THR A 659 -31.66 -16.90 -12.94
CA THR A 659 -30.92 -18.07 -12.45
C THR A 659 -31.67 -19.38 -12.77
N GLY A 660 -30.98 -20.31 -13.44
CA GLY A 660 -31.53 -21.61 -13.84
C GLY A 660 -32.19 -21.63 -15.23
N GLN A 661 -32.29 -20.51 -15.93
CA GLN A 661 -32.67 -20.50 -17.34
C GLN A 661 -31.43 -20.56 -18.24
N PRO A 662 -31.36 -21.52 -19.19
CA PRO A 662 -30.28 -21.55 -20.16
C PRO A 662 -30.37 -20.34 -21.10
N VAL A 663 -29.21 -19.78 -21.45
CA VAL A 663 -29.03 -18.98 -22.66
C VAL A 663 -29.52 -19.79 -23.86
N ASN A 664 -30.31 -19.15 -24.71
CA ASN A 664 -30.81 -19.72 -25.96
C ASN A 664 -30.41 -18.83 -27.14
N CYS A 665 -29.39 -19.25 -27.87
CA CYS A 665 -28.86 -18.61 -29.06
C CYS A 665 -29.55 -19.05 -30.35
N GLY A 666 -30.43 -20.07 -30.29
CA GLY A 666 -30.92 -20.78 -31.47
C GLY A 666 -29.81 -21.61 -32.15
N PRO A 667 -30.14 -22.43 -33.16
CA PRO A 667 -29.22 -23.43 -33.72
C PRO A 667 -27.94 -22.85 -34.34
N ASN A 668 -27.97 -21.59 -34.76
CA ASN A 668 -26.89 -20.95 -35.51
C ASN A 668 -26.27 -19.76 -34.78
N GLY A 669 -26.74 -19.42 -33.57
CA GLY A 669 -26.38 -18.17 -32.90
C GLY A 669 -26.71 -16.92 -33.71
N TRP A 670 -26.22 -15.78 -33.23
CA TRP A 670 -26.36 -14.49 -33.90
C TRP A 670 -25.34 -13.48 -33.38
N ASP A 671 -25.05 -12.47 -34.19
CA ASP A 671 -24.31 -11.27 -33.79
C ASP A 671 -25.04 -10.01 -34.28
N LYS A 672 -24.83 -8.92 -33.57
CA LYS A 672 -25.41 -7.62 -33.84
C LYS A 672 -24.39 -6.54 -33.49
N PHE A 673 -23.79 -5.99 -34.54
CA PHE A 673 -22.98 -4.79 -34.44
C PHE A 673 -23.86 -3.55 -34.27
N LEU A 674 -23.39 -2.62 -33.45
CA LEU A 674 -23.99 -1.29 -33.37
C LEU A 674 -23.54 -0.45 -34.57
N PRO A 675 -24.42 0.41 -35.13
CA PRO A 675 -24.03 1.32 -36.18
C PRO A 675 -22.84 2.19 -35.75
N ASN A 676 -21.91 2.44 -36.68
CA ASN A 676 -20.84 3.40 -36.47
C ASN A 676 -21.42 4.78 -36.13
N ASP A 677 -20.79 5.48 -35.21
CA ASP A 677 -21.21 6.80 -34.75
C ASP A 677 -20.79 7.87 -35.78
N PRO A 678 -21.73 8.38 -36.61
CA PRO A 678 -21.38 9.27 -37.71
C PRO A 678 -20.94 10.66 -37.23
N VAL A 679 -21.32 11.05 -36.00
CA VAL A 679 -21.00 12.36 -35.42
C VAL A 679 -19.54 12.38 -34.95
N ASN A 680 -19.04 11.24 -34.47
CA ASN A 680 -17.70 11.12 -33.92
C ASN A 680 -16.80 10.28 -34.84
N GLY A 681 -16.72 10.66 -36.12
CA GLY A 681 -15.75 10.11 -37.07
C GLY A 681 -16.01 8.67 -37.49
N LYS A 682 -17.26 8.20 -37.44
CA LYS A 682 -17.67 6.82 -37.78
C LYS A 682 -17.00 5.75 -36.92
N ARG A 683 -16.63 6.07 -35.67
CA ARG A 683 -16.08 5.10 -34.71
C ARG A 683 -17.06 3.96 -34.43
N ALA A 684 -16.54 2.76 -34.18
CA ALA A 684 -17.35 1.62 -33.76
C ALA A 684 -18.04 1.91 -32.41
N GLN A 685 -19.18 1.27 -32.13
CA GLN A 685 -19.94 1.50 -30.90
C GLN A 685 -20.10 0.27 -30.01
N GLY A 686 -19.93 -0.92 -30.58
CA GLY A 686 -20.02 -2.18 -29.83
C GLY A 686 -20.58 -3.32 -30.66
N VAL A 687 -20.47 -4.51 -30.13
CA VAL A 687 -21.08 -5.73 -30.64
C VAL A 687 -21.75 -6.49 -29.51
N THR A 688 -22.88 -7.10 -29.84
CA THR A 688 -23.58 -8.06 -29.00
C THR A 688 -23.80 -9.33 -29.79
N ALA A 689 -23.56 -10.50 -29.20
CA ALA A 689 -23.70 -11.78 -29.87
C ALA A 689 -24.20 -12.86 -28.93
N CYS A 690 -24.84 -13.88 -29.49
CA CYS A 690 -25.12 -15.14 -28.83
C CYS A 690 -24.41 -16.23 -29.61
N LEU A 691 -23.37 -16.79 -29.01
CA LEU A 691 -22.38 -17.65 -29.64
C LEU A 691 -22.57 -19.10 -29.21
N ASN A 692 -22.54 -20.01 -30.18
CA ASN A 692 -22.53 -21.46 -29.96
C ASN A 692 -21.74 -22.18 -31.07
N LYS A 693 -21.67 -23.51 -31.01
CA LYS A 693 -20.93 -24.32 -32.00
C LYS A 693 -21.45 -24.10 -33.42
N GLY A 694 -22.77 -23.98 -33.60
CA GLY A 694 -23.41 -23.70 -34.89
C GLY A 694 -22.96 -22.35 -35.48
N TYR A 695 -22.91 -21.30 -34.64
CA TYR A 695 -22.40 -20.00 -35.05
C TYR A 695 -20.95 -20.06 -35.55
N LEU A 696 -20.03 -20.69 -34.80
CA LEU A 696 -18.61 -20.81 -35.20
C LEU A 696 -18.39 -21.73 -36.42
N ALA A 697 -19.33 -22.64 -36.69
CA ALA A 697 -19.32 -23.46 -37.90
C ALA A 697 -19.65 -22.63 -39.14
N LEU A 698 -20.69 -21.77 -39.04
CA LEU A 698 -21.21 -20.95 -40.14
C LEU A 698 -20.39 -19.68 -40.40
N HIS A 699 -19.89 -19.03 -39.33
CA HIS A 699 -19.20 -17.75 -39.42
C HIS A 699 -17.70 -17.95 -39.20
N LYS A 700 -16.94 -18.01 -40.29
CA LYS A 700 -15.47 -18.01 -40.23
C LYS A 700 -14.99 -16.57 -40.15
N GLY A 701 -14.45 -16.18 -39.00
CA GLY A 701 -13.89 -14.84 -38.84
C GLY A 701 -12.68 -14.61 -39.74
N THR A 702 -12.41 -13.34 -40.03
CA THR A 702 -11.36 -12.93 -40.97
C THR A 702 -10.35 -12.00 -40.32
N PRO A 703 -9.06 -12.04 -40.73
CA PRO A 703 -8.07 -11.08 -40.25
C PRO A 703 -8.48 -9.64 -40.56
N ALA A 704 -8.14 -8.71 -39.68
CA ALA A 704 -8.39 -7.28 -39.89
C ALA A 704 -7.58 -6.77 -41.08
N ARG A 705 -8.26 -6.30 -42.12
CA ARG A 705 -7.67 -5.85 -43.41
C ARG A 705 -7.91 -4.38 -43.71
N ILE A 706 -8.86 -3.76 -43.01
CA ILE A 706 -9.17 -2.34 -43.15
C ILE A 706 -8.84 -1.61 -41.86
N GLU A 707 -8.51 -0.34 -42.00
CA GLU A 707 -8.10 0.52 -40.88
C GLU A 707 -9.32 1.25 -40.32
N PRO A 708 -9.60 1.13 -39.01
CA PRO A 708 -10.69 1.86 -38.37
C PRO A 708 -10.35 3.35 -38.18
N PRO A 709 -11.34 4.21 -37.96
CA PRO A 709 -11.10 5.63 -37.69
C PRO A 709 -10.12 5.86 -36.52
N GLY A 710 -9.18 6.80 -36.70
CA GLY A 710 -8.15 7.11 -35.71
C GLY A 710 -6.94 6.17 -35.69
N TYR A 711 -6.87 5.19 -36.59
CA TYR A 711 -5.77 4.23 -36.65
C TYR A 711 -4.44 4.85 -37.11
N GLN A 712 -4.43 5.73 -38.13
CA GLN A 712 -3.18 6.36 -38.56
C GLN A 712 -2.65 7.33 -37.51
N TRP A 713 -3.54 8.05 -36.83
CA TRP A 713 -3.17 8.80 -35.64
C TRP A 713 -2.50 7.91 -34.59
N ALA A 714 -3.10 6.76 -34.23
CA ALA A 714 -2.55 5.90 -33.18
C ALA A 714 -1.14 5.37 -33.55
N ARG A 715 -0.94 5.03 -34.83
CA ARG A 715 0.38 4.67 -35.37
C ARG A 715 1.39 5.79 -35.31
N THR A 716 0.97 7.01 -35.63
CA THR A 716 1.83 8.21 -35.58
C THR A 716 2.19 8.54 -34.14
N PHE A 717 1.22 8.48 -33.22
CA PHE A 717 1.43 8.67 -31.79
C PHE A 717 2.44 7.66 -31.23
N ALA A 718 2.23 6.36 -31.50
CA ALA A 718 3.18 5.32 -31.10
C ALA A 718 4.60 5.57 -31.65
N THR A 719 4.70 6.01 -32.92
CA THR A 719 5.99 6.37 -33.53
C THR A 719 6.65 7.56 -32.80
N GLY A 720 5.87 8.58 -32.44
CA GLY A 720 6.33 9.72 -31.65
C GLY A 720 6.84 9.35 -30.26
N LYS A 721 6.36 8.23 -29.71
CA LYS A 721 6.83 7.63 -28.45
C LYS A 721 8.01 6.67 -28.64
N GLY A 722 8.62 6.64 -29.83
CA GLY A 722 9.75 5.77 -30.14
C GLY A 722 9.40 4.29 -30.35
N LEU A 723 8.11 3.97 -30.52
CA LEU A 723 7.65 2.61 -30.74
C LEU A 723 7.55 2.27 -32.24
N VAL A 724 7.79 1.01 -32.59
CA VAL A 724 7.53 0.50 -33.95
C VAL A 724 6.03 0.30 -34.12
N LYS A 725 5.38 1.16 -34.92
CA LYS A 725 3.91 1.20 -35.08
C LYS A 725 3.29 -0.14 -35.48
N GLU A 726 3.91 -0.92 -36.37
CA GLU A 726 3.43 -2.26 -36.79
C GLU A 726 3.50 -3.31 -35.67
N LYS A 727 4.30 -3.04 -34.63
CA LYS A 727 4.45 -3.94 -33.48
C LYS A 727 3.62 -3.50 -32.27
N ASN A 728 3.03 -2.30 -32.28
CA ASN A 728 2.44 -1.71 -31.08
C ASN A 728 0.99 -1.27 -31.27
N ILE A 729 0.52 -1.12 -32.51
CA ILE A 729 -0.86 -0.75 -32.82
C ILE A 729 -1.50 -1.84 -33.66
N ASN A 730 -2.71 -2.26 -33.29
CA ASN A 730 -3.50 -3.26 -34.00
C ASN A 730 -4.86 -2.68 -34.43
N ASN A 731 -5.41 -3.26 -35.50
CA ASN A 731 -6.84 -3.16 -35.79
C ASN A 731 -7.55 -4.20 -34.90
N CYS A 732 -8.02 -3.78 -33.72
CA CYS A 732 -8.71 -4.69 -32.81
C CYS A 732 -10.10 -5.02 -33.31
N HIS A 733 -10.43 -6.30 -33.35
CA HIS A 733 -11.80 -6.77 -33.46
C HIS A 733 -12.57 -6.49 -32.16
N LEU A 734 -13.86 -6.15 -32.27
CA LEU A 734 -14.77 -6.15 -31.11
C LEU A 734 -15.30 -7.57 -30.86
N LEU A 735 -15.73 -8.26 -31.92
CA LEU A 735 -15.94 -9.70 -31.95
C LEU A 735 -14.72 -10.33 -32.60
N GLY A 736 -13.89 -11.01 -31.82
CA GLY A 736 -12.65 -11.63 -32.29
C GLY A 736 -12.83 -12.53 -33.52
N ALA A 737 -11.84 -12.55 -34.42
CA ALA A 737 -11.88 -13.42 -35.60
C ALA A 737 -12.04 -14.92 -35.23
N GLN A 738 -11.49 -15.33 -34.08
CA GLN A 738 -11.66 -16.69 -33.58
C GLN A 738 -13.07 -17.03 -33.09
N LEU A 739 -13.90 -16.00 -32.88
CA LEU A 739 -15.31 -16.08 -32.52
C LEU A 739 -16.25 -15.77 -33.70
N GLY A 740 -15.73 -15.62 -34.92
CA GLY A 740 -16.53 -15.41 -36.14
C GLY A 740 -16.56 -13.97 -36.65
N GLY A 741 -15.93 -13.01 -35.97
CA GLY A 741 -16.01 -11.61 -36.38
C GLY A 741 -15.25 -11.27 -37.67
N SER A 742 -15.80 -10.30 -38.40
CA SER A 742 -15.27 -9.81 -39.68
C SER A 742 -14.15 -8.79 -39.48
N GLY A 743 -13.03 -8.98 -40.17
CA GLY A 743 -11.93 -8.03 -40.26
C GLY A 743 -12.04 -7.03 -41.42
N THR A 744 -13.17 -7.01 -42.12
CA THR A 744 -13.49 -6.04 -43.19
C THR A 744 -14.75 -5.24 -42.89
N ASP A 745 -15.28 -5.32 -41.66
CA ASP A 745 -16.40 -4.51 -41.20
C ASP A 745 -15.91 -3.45 -40.21
N LEU A 746 -16.10 -2.17 -40.53
CA LEU A 746 -15.70 -1.07 -39.66
C LEU A 746 -16.51 -1.02 -38.36
N GLN A 747 -17.70 -1.61 -38.31
CA GLN A 747 -18.47 -1.71 -37.06
C GLN A 747 -17.83 -2.67 -36.06
N ASN A 748 -16.97 -3.56 -36.54
CA ASN A 748 -16.25 -4.54 -35.74
C ASN A 748 -14.81 -4.13 -35.44
N LEU A 749 -14.34 -2.96 -35.88
CA LEU A 749 -12.93 -2.60 -35.78
C LEU A 749 -12.71 -1.29 -35.05
N SER A 750 -11.71 -1.29 -34.17
CA SER A 750 -11.24 -0.11 -33.46
C SER A 750 -9.71 -0.09 -33.40
N PRO A 751 -9.07 1.09 -33.43
CA PRO A 751 -7.63 1.17 -33.20
C PRO A 751 -7.31 0.84 -31.74
N CYS A 752 -6.28 0.02 -31.52
CA CYS A 752 -5.88 -0.35 -30.17
C CYS A 752 -4.37 -0.54 -30.03
N ALA A 753 -3.88 -0.45 -28.81
CA ALA A 753 -2.56 -0.92 -28.44
C ALA A 753 -2.50 -2.43 -28.61
N ARG A 754 -1.35 -2.95 -29.04
CA ARG A 754 -1.17 -4.39 -29.22
C ARG A 754 -1.41 -5.14 -27.92
N GLY A 755 -0.95 -4.62 -26.78
CA GLY A 755 -1.21 -5.16 -25.45
C GLY A 755 -2.69 -5.32 -25.09
N ALA A 756 -3.57 -4.42 -25.56
CA ALA A 756 -5.01 -4.56 -25.38
C ALA A 756 -5.59 -5.70 -26.24
N ASN A 757 -5.05 -5.91 -27.45
CA ASN A 757 -5.50 -6.98 -28.35
C ASN A 757 -4.98 -8.37 -27.93
N PHE A 758 -3.67 -8.46 -27.70
CA PHE A 758 -2.91 -9.70 -27.57
C PHE A 758 -1.71 -9.50 -26.64
N TYR A 759 -1.22 -10.58 -26.06
CA TYR A 759 -0.06 -10.53 -25.18
C TYR A 759 1.13 -9.81 -25.83
N GLN A 760 1.62 -8.79 -25.13
CA GLN A 760 2.80 -8.04 -25.50
C GLN A 760 3.69 -7.89 -24.26
N SER A 761 4.95 -8.29 -24.39
CA SER A 761 5.93 -8.12 -23.32
C SER A 761 6.05 -6.63 -22.94
N GLY A 762 5.92 -6.32 -21.66
CA GLY A 762 6.00 -4.95 -21.13
C GLY A 762 4.72 -4.12 -21.29
N SER A 763 3.58 -4.72 -21.62
CA SER A 763 2.29 -4.01 -21.65
C SER A 763 1.58 -4.13 -20.29
N THR A 764 0.90 -3.05 -19.88
CA THR A 764 0.17 -2.95 -18.60
C THR A 764 -1.05 -3.87 -18.52
N GLN A 765 -1.60 -4.30 -19.66
CA GLN A 765 -2.70 -5.25 -19.76
C GLN A 765 -2.26 -6.70 -19.44
N GLY A 766 -0.96 -6.99 -19.46
CA GLY A 766 -0.42 -8.30 -19.14
C GLY A 766 -1.07 -9.44 -19.95
N LYS A 767 -1.51 -10.49 -19.23
CA LYS A 767 -2.23 -11.63 -19.83
C LYS A 767 -3.73 -11.40 -20.01
N LEU A 768 -4.27 -10.31 -19.47
CA LEU A 768 -5.69 -9.97 -19.48
C LEU A 768 -6.03 -9.02 -20.65
N ASN A 769 -5.97 -9.57 -21.86
CA ASN A 769 -6.23 -8.87 -23.11
C ASN A 769 -7.42 -9.48 -23.85
N MET A 770 -7.88 -8.83 -24.92
CA MET A 770 -9.05 -9.26 -25.70
C MET A 770 -8.96 -10.73 -26.13
N VAL A 771 -7.83 -11.17 -26.69
CA VAL A 771 -7.62 -12.56 -27.11
C VAL A 771 -7.73 -13.55 -25.94
N ALA A 772 -7.34 -13.17 -24.73
CA ALA A 772 -7.46 -14.04 -23.55
C ALA A 772 -8.94 -14.30 -23.21
N TYR A 773 -9.78 -13.25 -23.16
CA TYR A 773 -11.21 -13.41 -22.91
C TYR A 773 -11.92 -14.14 -24.06
N GLU A 774 -11.57 -13.83 -25.31
CA GLU A 774 -12.09 -14.54 -26.47
C GLU A 774 -11.73 -16.03 -26.45
N THR A 775 -10.53 -16.39 -25.99
CA THR A 775 -10.10 -17.78 -25.83
C THR A 775 -10.96 -18.50 -24.79
N GLN A 776 -11.28 -17.84 -23.68
CA GLN A 776 -12.19 -18.39 -22.66
C GLN A 776 -13.59 -18.62 -23.23
N VAL A 777 -14.15 -17.65 -23.96
CA VAL A 777 -15.44 -17.78 -24.64
C VAL A 777 -15.43 -18.91 -25.67
N LYS A 778 -14.39 -18.99 -26.50
CA LYS A 778 -14.25 -20.06 -27.50
C LYS A 778 -14.17 -21.43 -26.85
N LYS A 779 -13.44 -21.56 -25.74
CA LYS A 779 -13.38 -22.80 -24.96
C LYS A 779 -14.75 -23.16 -24.40
N ALA A 780 -15.47 -22.20 -23.83
CA ALA A 780 -16.82 -22.39 -23.30
C ALA A 780 -17.78 -22.93 -24.37
N ILE A 781 -17.74 -22.36 -25.58
CA ILE A 781 -18.51 -22.86 -26.73
C ILE A 781 -18.08 -24.28 -27.11
N GLY A 782 -16.78 -24.58 -27.07
CA GLY A 782 -16.25 -25.93 -27.27
C GLY A 782 -16.79 -26.94 -26.25
N ASP A 783 -17.00 -26.50 -25.02
CA ASP A 783 -17.56 -27.26 -23.89
C ASP A 783 -19.11 -27.29 -23.89
N ASP A 784 -19.74 -27.12 -25.06
CA ASP A 784 -21.19 -27.16 -25.29
C ASP A 784 -22.00 -26.11 -24.51
N GLN A 785 -21.40 -24.94 -24.26
CA GLN A 785 -22.13 -23.78 -23.73
C GLN A 785 -22.67 -22.90 -24.85
N GLU A 786 -23.81 -22.27 -24.57
CA GLU A 786 -24.33 -21.13 -25.32
C GLU A 786 -23.96 -19.85 -24.58
N VAL A 787 -23.30 -18.90 -25.26
CA VAL A 787 -22.65 -17.75 -24.62
C VAL A 787 -23.21 -16.44 -25.16
N LEU A 788 -23.87 -15.65 -24.32
CA LEU A 788 -24.12 -14.24 -24.59
C LEU A 788 -22.80 -13.47 -24.42
N TYR A 789 -22.39 -12.72 -25.42
CA TYR A 789 -21.11 -12.03 -25.48
C TYR A 789 -21.31 -10.60 -25.95
N SER A 790 -20.64 -9.64 -25.30
CA SER A 790 -20.70 -8.23 -25.67
C SER A 790 -19.35 -7.57 -25.49
N VAL A 791 -18.97 -6.74 -26.46
CA VAL A 791 -17.80 -5.88 -26.38
C VAL A 791 -18.19 -4.47 -26.77
N ALA A 792 -17.91 -3.51 -25.89
CA ALA A 792 -18.16 -2.09 -26.13
C ALA A 792 -16.88 -1.28 -25.91
N PRO A 793 -16.34 -0.60 -26.95
CA PRO A 793 -15.28 0.36 -26.74
C PRO A 793 -15.77 1.53 -25.87
N ILE A 794 -14.92 1.98 -24.96
CA ILE A 794 -15.17 3.10 -24.05
C ILE A 794 -14.47 4.32 -24.66
N TYR A 795 -15.21 5.37 -24.97
CA TYR A 795 -14.66 6.60 -25.53
C TYR A 795 -14.78 7.75 -24.53
N GLN A 796 -13.78 8.64 -24.54
CA GLN A 796 -13.90 9.95 -23.91
C GLN A 796 -14.40 10.95 -24.96
N GLU A 797 -15.56 11.55 -24.72
CA GLU A 797 -16.16 12.59 -25.58
C GLU A 797 -16.25 12.19 -27.07
N SER A 798 -15.76 13.05 -27.97
CA SER A 798 -15.84 12.94 -29.44
C SER A 798 -14.67 12.17 -30.08
N ARG A 799 -13.83 11.52 -29.27
CA ARG A 799 -12.63 10.83 -29.75
C ARG A 799 -12.94 9.59 -30.59
N THR A 800 -12.15 9.33 -31.62
CA THR A 800 -12.30 8.14 -32.49
C THR A 800 -11.52 6.92 -31.99
N VAL A 801 -10.56 7.11 -31.07
CA VAL A 801 -9.82 6.03 -30.40
C VAL A 801 -10.37 5.83 -28.97
N PRO A 802 -10.69 4.59 -28.56
CA PRO A 802 -11.24 4.34 -27.23
C PRO A 802 -10.15 4.34 -26.15
N THR A 803 -10.56 4.64 -24.91
CA THR A 803 -9.74 4.50 -23.70
C THR A 803 -9.62 3.06 -23.23
N GLY A 804 -10.55 2.20 -23.64
CA GLY A 804 -10.55 0.78 -23.32
C GLY A 804 -11.73 0.04 -23.94
N TYR A 805 -11.89 -1.22 -23.55
CA TYR A 805 -12.94 -2.11 -24.03
C TYR A 805 -13.61 -2.78 -22.85
N ARG A 806 -14.91 -2.58 -22.68
CA ARG A 806 -15.70 -3.38 -21.74
C ARG A 806 -16.06 -4.70 -22.41
N VAL A 807 -15.62 -5.79 -21.81
CA VAL A 807 -15.85 -7.16 -22.28
C VAL A 807 -16.78 -7.85 -21.30
N TRP A 808 -17.91 -8.35 -21.80
CA TRP A 808 -18.89 -9.07 -21.01
C TRP A 808 -19.23 -10.40 -21.69
N ALA A 809 -19.31 -11.48 -20.92
CA ALA A 809 -19.75 -12.77 -21.39
C ALA A 809 -20.51 -13.53 -20.31
N TYR A 810 -21.57 -14.24 -20.70
CA TYR A 810 -22.28 -15.17 -19.82
C TYR A 810 -22.68 -16.41 -20.62
N GLY A 811 -22.22 -17.57 -20.17
CA GLY A 811 -22.48 -18.85 -20.80
C GLY A 811 -23.28 -19.79 -19.91
N THR A 812 -24.10 -20.64 -20.53
CA THR A 812 -24.78 -21.75 -19.85
C THR A 812 -24.75 -23.00 -20.69
N LYS A 813 -24.78 -24.17 -20.05
CA LYS A 813 -25.03 -25.45 -20.73
C LYS A 813 -26.51 -25.65 -21.03
N SER A 814 -26.82 -26.65 -21.85
CA SER A 814 -28.20 -27.03 -22.21
C SER A 814 -29.07 -27.42 -21.00
N ASP A 815 -28.46 -27.86 -19.90
CA ASP A 815 -29.14 -28.17 -18.65
C ASP A 815 -29.37 -26.94 -17.74
N GLY A 816 -29.02 -25.73 -18.20
CA GLY A 816 -29.14 -24.49 -17.45
C GLY A 816 -28.00 -24.22 -16.46
N THR A 817 -27.01 -25.12 -16.37
CA THR A 817 -25.84 -24.90 -15.49
C THR A 817 -25.02 -23.72 -15.98
N ALA A 818 -24.68 -22.81 -15.06
CA ALA A 818 -23.83 -21.66 -15.34
C ALA A 818 -22.43 -22.09 -15.82
N GLY A 819 -21.90 -21.32 -16.77
CA GLY A 819 -20.65 -21.58 -17.46
C GLY A 819 -19.68 -20.40 -17.36
N VAL A 820 -19.15 -19.94 -18.50
CA VAL A 820 -18.26 -18.77 -18.53
C VAL A 820 -18.98 -17.51 -18.02
N SER A 821 -18.31 -16.71 -17.20
CA SER A 821 -18.81 -15.43 -16.71
C SER A 821 -17.69 -14.41 -16.73
N ILE A 822 -17.79 -13.39 -17.56
CA ILE A 822 -16.79 -12.34 -17.76
C ILE A 822 -17.50 -10.99 -17.64
N ASN A 823 -16.94 -10.07 -16.85
CA ASN A 823 -17.35 -8.67 -16.79
C ASN A 823 -16.13 -7.82 -16.43
N ASP A 824 -15.40 -7.40 -17.46
CA ASP A 824 -14.07 -6.81 -17.31
C ASP A 824 -13.88 -5.62 -18.25
N THR A 825 -12.81 -4.85 -18.03
CA THR A 825 -12.38 -3.74 -18.88
C THR A 825 -10.92 -3.88 -19.27
N VAL A 826 -10.66 -3.94 -20.57
CA VAL A 826 -9.30 -3.96 -21.14
C VAL A 826 -8.87 -2.54 -21.47
N PRO A 827 -7.91 -1.93 -20.76
CA PRO A 827 -7.47 -0.57 -21.07
C PRO A 827 -6.71 -0.52 -22.39
N ASN A 828 -6.78 0.60 -23.11
CA ASN A 828 -6.15 0.80 -24.42
C ASN A 828 -4.77 1.49 -24.33
N THR A 829 -3.89 0.90 -23.53
CA THR A 829 -2.60 1.48 -23.11
C THR A 829 -1.40 0.89 -23.86
N LEU A 830 -0.47 1.72 -24.31
CA LEU A 830 0.80 1.31 -24.91
C LEU A 830 1.76 0.73 -23.86
N THR A 831 2.83 0.06 -24.30
CA THR A 831 3.91 -0.39 -23.39
C THR A 831 4.66 0.75 -22.71
N THR A 832 4.39 2.00 -23.10
CA THR A 832 4.92 3.22 -22.46
C THR A 832 4.05 3.70 -21.30
N GLY A 833 2.90 3.06 -21.03
CA GLY A 833 1.91 3.54 -20.05
C GLY A 833 0.91 4.56 -20.62
N ASP A 834 1.14 5.06 -21.84
CA ASP A 834 0.23 6.02 -22.48
C ASP A 834 -1.08 5.35 -22.95
N ASN A 835 -2.22 5.78 -22.41
CA ASN A 835 -3.53 5.34 -22.89
C ASN A 835 -3.91 6.08 -24.18
N LEU A 836 -4.06 5.34 -25.30
CA LEU A 836 -4.32 5.93 -26.61
C LEU A 836 -5.61 6.77 -26.68
N GLY A 837 -6.62 6.43 -25.88
CA GLY A 837 -7.90 7.13 -25.86
C GLY A 837 -7.94 8.39 -25.03
N THR A 838 -6.91 8.69 -24.24
CA THR A 838 -6.86 9.90 -23.39
C THR A 838 -5.90 10.98 -23.90
N GLN A 839 -5.10 10.69 -24.93
CA GLN A 839 -4.02 11.59 -25.37
C GLN A 839 -4.55 12.81 -26.13
N SER A 840 -4.14 14.00 -25.74
CA SER A 840 -4.47 15.22 -26.46
C SER A 840 -3.25 15.74 -27.24
N ASP A 841 -3.48 16.58 -28.23
CA ASP A 841 -2.45 17.43 -28.81
C ASP A 841 -2.75 18.91 -28.49
N ARG A 842 -1.86 19.82 -28.91
CA ARG A 842 -2.00 21.26 -28.65
C ARG A 842 -3.29 21.89 -29.22
N ARG A 843 -4.09 21.15 -29.99
CA ARG A 843 -5.35 21.60 -30.61
C ARG A 843 -6.59 20.94 -29.98
N GLY A 844 -6.43 20.08 -28.97
CA GLY A 844 -7.52 19.46 -28.22
C GLY A 844 -7.53 17.93 -28.28
N PRO A 845 -8.68 17.29 -27.98
CA PRO A 845 -8.83 15.84 -28.05
C PRO A 845 -8.58 15.32 -29.47
N VAL A 846 -7.50 14.55 -29.64
CA VAL A 846 -7.19 13.86 -30.89
C VAL A 846 -7.01 12.36 -30.64
N PRO A 847 -7.42 11.51 -31.60
CA PRO A 847 -8.08 11.84 -32.84
C PRO A 847 -9.59 12.06 -32.63
N SER A 848 -10.20 12.97 -33.40
CA SER A 848 -11.64 13.25 -33.39
C SER A 848 -12.15 13.45 -34.83
N GLY A 849 -13.42 13.10 -35.08
CA GLY A 849 -14.30 13.50 -36.20
C GLY A 849 -13.88 13.26 -37.67
N SER A 850 -12.60 13.38 -38.00
CA SER A 850 -12.04 13.32 -39.36
C SER A 850 -10.51 13.15 -39.39
N THR A 851 -9.86 12.91 -38.25
CA THR A 851 -8.42 12.58 -38.24
C THR A 851 -8.21 11.24 -38.94
N PRO A 852 -7.35 11.16 -39.98
CA PRO A 852 -6.98 9.89 -40.61
C PRO A 852 -6.50 8.84 -39.60
#